data_AF-A0AA88L4C6-F1
#
_entry.id   AF-A0AA88L4C6-F1
#
_cell.length_a   1.000
_cell.length_b   1.000
_cell.length_c   1.000
_cell.angle_alpha   90.00
_cell.angle_beta   90.00
_cell.angle_gamma   90.00
#
_symmetry.space_group_name_H-M   'P 1'
#
loop_
_entity.id
_entity.type
_entity.pdbx_description
1 polymer ?
#
loop_
_entity_poly.entity_id
_entity_poly.type
_entity_poly.pdbx_seq_one_letter_code
_entity_poly.pdbx_strand_id
1 'polypeptide(L)'
;MATERVTIRDALSNVEVLDELPLPDQQPVIEAQGCSITYQANFDTNFEDRTAFVTGIAKYIEEATVHAGLNVMLSEGQAHAIMLYTWRCCSRAIPQPKSNEQPNRVEIYEKTVEVLGPEVNKLLNFMYFQRKANDRFCSEVKRLCHSKKREDFVSEAYLVTLGKFLNMFAVLDELKNMKSSVKNDYSSYRRAAQFLKVMTDQQALTESQNLSMFLATQNKIRDTLKESLEKIPGFEELICDVLNACVQMFESKMYLLPEEKHMLVKVIGFALFLLDSDVAGISIYKLDQKKRIRLDRIDRIFKNLEVVPLFGDMQIAPFNYVKRSKNYDMSKWPLCAPGSESPQSNLMIHLPQIREENMKFTSELARHSNEVTTTYKETLTPEEKRELTELALRGLQLLSEWTTVVTELYSWKLLHPTDHHQNNQCPVDAEEYERATRHNYSDEEKYALIEIISMIKSLQVLMARMETVFNDAIRRHIYSELQDFVQIGLREPLRKAIKNKRDLIRSVIVSVRETCADWARGIEPSDDPALKGKKDPDNGYDLKVPRRNVGPSSTQLYMVRTMLESLIADKSGGKRTLRKDIDGTYLMAIDAFHKSSFYWTYLLNFGRTLQQACDLSQLWYREFYLEMTMGKRIQKCQVQHIHNEECTDLVTMEKRIQFPIEMSMPWILTEHILKTRDPSLM
;
A
#
# COMPACT_ATOMS: atom_id res chain seq x y z
N MET A 1 -52.78 -7.61 6.95
CA MET A 1 -51.61 -7.98 7.78
C MET A 1 -51.83 -9.42 8.21
N ALA A 2 -51.22 -10.37 7.52
CA ALA A 2 -51.20 -11.76 7.98
C ALA A 2 -50.06 -11.85 9.00
N THR A 3 -50.39 -12.17 10.25
CA THR A 3 -49.41 -12.47 11.30
C THR A 3 -48.68 -13.76 10.90
N GLU A 4 -47.40 -13.67 10.56
CA GLU A 4 -46.54 -14.84 10.40
C GLU A 4 -46.56 -15.63 11.72
N ARG A 5 -47.05 -16.88 11.66
CA ARG A 5 -47.06 -17.79 12.80
C ARG A 5 -45.66 -18.41 12.92
N VAL A 6 -44.85 -17.87 13.83
CA VAL A 6 -43.58 -18.47 14.24
C VAL A 6 -43.84 -19.86 14.83
N THR A 7 -43.13 -20.88 14.37
CA THR A 7 -43.32 -22.24 14.89
C THR A 7 -42.61 -22.43 16.23
N ILE A 8 -43.06 -23.38 17.06
CA ILE A 8 -42.36 -23.73 18.32
C ILE A 8 -40.91 -24.14 18.06
N ARG A 9 -40.65 -24.77 16.91
CA ARG A 9 -39.30 -25.19 16.52
C ARG A 9 -38.39 -23.99 16.25
N ASP A 10 -38.90 -22.97 15.57
CA ASP A 10 -38.16 -21.73 15.32
C ASP A 10 -37.91 -20.98 16.64
N ALA A 11 -38.90 -20.96 17.55
CA ALA A 11 -38.75 -20.37 18.86
C ALA A 11 -37.70 -21.09 19.73
N LEU A 12 -37.66 -22.43 19.69
CA LEU A 12 -36.67 -23.23 20.41
C LEU A 12 -35.27 -23.07 19.80
N SER A 13 -35.16 -23.05 18.46
CA SER A 13 -33.90 -22.79 17.77
C SER A 13 -33.34 -21.41 18.15
N ASN A 14 -34.19 -20.39 18.27
CA ASN A 14 -33.76 -19.05 18.70
C ASN A 14 -33.26 -19.04 20.15
N VAL A 15 -33.78 -19.91 21.02
CA VAL A 15 -33.32 -20.05 22.42
C VAL A 15 -32.01 -20.84 22.49
N GLU A 16 -31.86 -21.91 21.72
CA GLU A 16 -30.62 -22.69 21.63
C GLU A 16 -29.44 -21.83 21.14
N VAL A 17 -29.70 -20.88 20.24
CA VAL A 17 -28.70 -19.90 19.79
C VAL A 17 -28.23 -18.97 20.92
N LEU A 18 -29.05 -18.71 21.94
CA LEU A 18 -28.63 -17.92 23.11
C LEU A 18 -27.63 -18.68 23.99
N ASP A 19 -27.69 -20.01 24.03
CA ASP A 19 -26.72 -20.84 24.77
C ASP A 19 -25.36 -20.91 24.05
N GLU A 20 -25.34 -20.72 22.73
CA GLU A 20 -24.11 -20.61 21.93
C GLU A 20 -23.55 -19.19 21.86
N LEU A 21 -24.29 -18.20 22.39
CA LEU A 21 -23.91 -16.80 22.31
C LEU A 21 -22.74 -16.55 23.27
N PRO A 22 -21.52 -16.28 22.76
CA PRO A 22 -20.39 -16.02 23.63
C PRO A 22 -20.73 -14.76 24.43
N LEU A 23 -20.88 -14.92 25.75
CA LEU A 23 -20.97 -13.78 26.64
C LEU A 23 -19.71 -12.93 26.40
N PRO A 24 -19.83 -11.62 26.15
CA PRO A 24 -18.67 -10.77 25.97
C PRO A 24 -17.92 -10.76 27.30
N ASP A 25 -16.91 -11.61 27.42
CA ASP A 25 -15.89 -11.35 28.43
C ASP A 25 -15.26 -10.02 28.01
N GLN A 26 -15.24 -9.04 28.92
CA GLN A 26 -14.66 -7.73 28.64
C GLN A 26 -13.12 -7.80 28.50
N GLN A 27 -12.55 -9.01 28.47
CA GLN A 27 -11.13 -9.21 28.30
C GLN A 27 -10.70 -8.82 26.88
N PRO A 28 -9.71 -7.92 26.75
CA PRO A 28 -9.15 -7.54 25.46
C PRO A 28 -8.46 -8.74 24.79
N VAL A 29 -8.78 -9.00 23.52
CA VAL A 29 -8.11 -10.04 22.73
C VAL A 29 -6.84 -9.47 22.11
N ILE A 30 -5.69 -9.92 22.60
CA ILE A 30 -4.36 -9.54 22.09
C ILE A 30 -3.92 -10.48 20.97
N GLU A 31 -4.44 -11.71 20.95
CA GLU A 31 -4.08 -12.71 19.95
C GLU A 31 -4.59 -12.32 18.56
N ALA A 32 -3.70 -12.42 17.57
CA ALA A 32 -4.10 -12.30 16.18
C ALA A 32 -5.06 -13.44 15.82
N GLN A 33 -6.00 -13.18 14.90
CA GLN A 33 -6.83 -14.22 14.33
C GLN A 33 -5.94 -15.36 13.81
N GLY A 34 -6.26 -16.60 14.19
CA GLY A 34 -5.55 -17.77 13.70
C GLY A 34 -5.52 -17.77 12.17
N CYS A 35 -4.31 -17.85 11.60
CA CYS A 35 -4.13 -17.96 10.16
C CYS A 35 -4.50 -19.39 9.74
N SER A 36 -5.79 -19.66 9.59
CA SER A 36 -6.22 -20.88 8.91
C SER A 36 -5.65 -20.84 7.49
N ILE A 37 -5.32 -21.99 6.90
CA ILE A 37 -5.06 -22.09 5.46
C ILE A 37 -6.39 -21.78 4.77
N THR A 38 -6.72 -20.50 4.65
CA THR A 38 -7.98 -19.99 4.10
C THR A 38 -7.78 -19.90 2.61
N TYR A 39 -8.53 -20.70 1.87
CA TYR A 39 -8.60 -20.56 0.42
C TYR A 39 -9.40 -19.29 0.10
N GLN A 40 -8.71 -18.21 -0.24
CA GLN A 40 -9.33 -17.00 -0.78
C GLN A 40 -9.31 -17.06 -2.30
N ALA A 41 -10.50 -17.14 -2.91
CA ALA A 41 -10.62 -17.03 -4.35
C ALA A 41 -10.32 -15.58 -4.78
N ASN A 42 -9.19 -15.37 -5.46
CA ASN A 42 -8.87 -14.09 -6.08
C ASN A 42 -9.47 -14.04 -7.49
N PHE A 43 -10.45 -13.15 -7.69
CA PHE A 43 -11.10 -12.94 -8.98
C PHE A 43 -10.48 -11.77 -9.76
N ASP A 44 -9.39 -11.17 -9.28
CA ASP A 44 -8.66 -10.17 -10.05
C ASP A 44 -7.82 -10.84 -11.14
N THR A 45 -8.26 -10.66 -12.39
CA THR A 45 -7.64 -11.24 -13.58
C THR A 45 -6.51 -10.37 -14.15
N ASN A 46 -6.15 -9.25 -13.51
CA ASN A 46 -5.21 -8.26 -14.07
C ASN A 46 -5.55 -7.92 -15.54
N PHE A 47 -6.84 -7.74 -15.81
CA PHE A 47 -7.40 -7.38 -17.10
C PHE A 47 -7.24 -8.43 -18.21
N GLU A 48 -6.97 -9.71 -17.92
CA GLU A 48 -6.81 -10.75 -18.95
C GLU A 48 -8.03 -10.86 -19.89
N ASP A 49 -9.24 -10.67 -19.34
CA ASP A 49 -10.52 -10.69 -20.04
C ASP A 49 -10.87 -9.37 -20.76
N ARG A 50 -9.98 -8.38 -20.80
CA ARG A 50 -10.21 -7.06 -21.46
C ARG A 50 -10.65 -7.16 -22.92
N THR A 51 -10.21 -8.22 -23.62
CA THR A 51 -10.59 -8.47 -25.02
C THR A 51 -12.03 -8.94 -25.17
N ALA A 52 -12.72 -9.34 -24.10
CA ALA A 52 -14.15 -9.64 -24.16
C ALA A 52 -15.01 -8.36 -24.26
N PHE A 53 -14.47 -7.20 -23.85
CA PHE A 53 -15.16 -5.91 -23.86
C PHE A 53 -14.84 -5.09 -25.13
N VAL A 54 -14.78 -5.77 -26.30
CA VAL A 54 -14.36 -5.23 -27.63
C VAL A 54 -15.10 -3.97 -28.05
N THR A 55 -16.28 -3.70 -27.49
CA THR A 55 -17.11 -2.57 -27.87
C THR A 55 -16.64 -1.24 -27.26
N GLY A 56 -15.69 -1.28 -26.31
CA GLY A 56 -15.08 -0.09 -25.73
C GLY A 56 -14.20 0.68 -26.71
N ILE A 57 -14.02 1.98 -26.47
CA ILE A 57 -13.06 2.81 -27.22
C ILE A 57 -11.67 2.17 -27.08
N ALA A 58 -11.05 1.80 -28.21
CA ALA A 58 -9.80 1.03 -28.29
C ALA A 58 -8.67 1.55 -27.38
N LYS A 59 -8.66 2.86 -27.12
CA LYS A 59 -7.75 3.54 -26.20
C LYS A 59 -7.76 2.92 -24.78
N TYR A 60 -8.93 2.60 -24.22
CA TYR A 60 -9.01 2.08 -22.85
C TYR A 60 -8.52 0.63 -22.75
N ILE A 61 -8.71 -0.16 -23.80
CA ILE A 61 -8.18 -1.53 -23.90
C ILE A 61 -6.65 -1.51 -24.04
N GLU A 62 -6.12 -0.59 -24.83
CA GLU A 62 -4.66 -0.35 -24.93
C GLU A 62 -4.09 0.04 -23.56
N GLU A 63 -4.73 0.98 -22.87
CA GLU A 63 -4.32 1.41 -21.53
C GLU A 63 -4.37 0.25 -20.51
N ALA A 64 -5.45 -0.53 -20.47
CA ALA A 64 -5.56 -1.72 -19.63
C ALA A 64 -4.45 -2.75 -19.93
N THR A 65 -4.11 -2.94 -21.21
CA THR A 65 -3.03 -3.87 -21.63
C THR A 65 -1.67 -3.41 -21.10
N VAL A 66 -1.38 -2.12 -21.22
CA VAL A 66 -0.14 -1.54 -20.70
C VAL A 66 -0.11 -1.65 -19.17
N HIS A 67 -1.21 -1.27 -18.52
CA HIS A 67 -1.35 -1.30 -17.06
C HIS A 67 -1.11 -2.72 -16.52
N ALA A 68 -1.72 -3.74 -17.14
CA ALA A 68 -1.51 -5.13 -16.76
C ALA A 68 -0.03 -5.52 -16.79
N GLY A 69 0.70 -5.13 -17.84
CA GLY A 69 2.14 -5.41 -17.97
C GLY A 69 3.00 -4.67 -16.95
N LEU A 70 2.59 -3.47 -16.54
CA LEU A 70 3.26 -2.71 -15.48
C LEU A 70 3.03 -3.35 -14.10
N ASN A 71 1.82 -3.85 -13.81
CA ASN A 71 1.51 -4.54 -12.55
C ASN A 71 2.39 -5.78 -12.35
N VAL A 72 2.60 -6.58 -13.41
CA VAL A 72 3.49 -7.76 -13.35
C VAL A 72 4.91 -7.36 -12.95
N MET A 73 5.42 -6.26 -13.51
CA MET A 73 6.77 -5.77 -13.21
C MET A 73 6.88 -5.18 -11.80
N LEU A 74 5.82 -4.57 -11.27
CA LEU A 74 5.77 -4.17 -9.85
C LEU A 74 5.85 -5.40 -8.92
N SER A 75 5.15 -6.48 -9.25
CA SER A 75 5.24 -7.74 -8.49
C SER A 75 6.64 -8.36 -8.53
N GLU A 76 7.30 -8.35 -9.70
CA GLU A 76 8.69 -8.79 -9.86
C GLU A 76 9.66 -7.90 -9.04
N GLY A 77 9.45 -6.59 -9.03
CA GLY A 77 10.21 -5.65 -8.21
C GLY A 77 10.04 -5.88 -6.71
N GLN A 78 8.83 -6.20 -6.26
CA GLN A 78 8.57 -6.56 -4.86
C GLN A 78 9.34 -7.83 -4.46
N ALA A 79 9.41 -8.83 -5.33
CA ALA A 79 10.20 -10.04 -5.07
C ALA A 79 11.70 -9.72 -4.90
N HIS A 80 12.25 -8.80 -5.70
CA HIS A 80 13.62 -8.31 -5.53
C HIS A 80 13.81 -7.49 -4.24
N ALA A 81 12.82 -6.69 -3.82
CA ALA A 81 12.87 -5.97 -2.56
C ALA A 81 12.92 -6.94 -1.36
N ILE A 82 12.07 -7.98 -1.37
CA ILE A 82 12.08 -9.05 -0.35
C ILE A 82 13.44 -9.76 -0.35
N MET A 83 13.96 -10.11 -1.53
CA MET A 83 15.28 -10.75 -1.66
C MET A 83 16.39 -9.89 -1.03
N LEU A 84 16.43 -8.58 -1.32
CA LEU A 84 17.43 -7.67 -0.74
C LEU A 84 17.26 -7.55 0.76
N TYR A 85 16.05 -7.31 1.23
CA TYR A 85 15.74 -7.11 2.65
C TYR A 85 16.13 -8.32 3.51
N THR A 86 15.79 -9.52 3.05
CA THR A 86 16.07 -10.79 3.76
C THR A 86 17.48 -11.33 3.52
N TRP A 87 18.29 -10.66 2.69
CA TRP A 87 19.66 -11.08 2.43
C TRP A 87 20.54 -10.92 3.68
N ARG A 88 21.02 -12.03 4.24
CA ARG A 88 22.03 -12.07 5.30
C ARG A 88 23.37 -12.54 4.74
N CYS A 89 24.46 -11.99 5.28
CA CYS A 89 25.80 -12.20 4.75
C CYS A 89 26.29 -13.66 4.85
N CYS A 90 26.35 -14.36 3.73
CA CYS A 90 26.90 -15.72 3.65
C CYS A 90 28.42 -15.73 3.90
N SER A 91 29.14 -14.73 3.38
CA SER A 91 30.60 -14.61 3.53
C SER A 91 31.07 -14.47 4.97
N ARG A 92 30.20 -14.02 5.89
CA ARG A 92 30.48 -14.02 7.34
C ARG A 92 30.52 -15.43 7.94
N ALA A 93 29.85 -16.40 7.33
CA ALA A 93 29.84 -17.80 7.75
C ALA A 93 30.93 -18.64 7.04
N ILE A 94 31.42 -18.19 5.89
CA ILE A 94 32.46 -18.89 5.12
C ILE A 94 33.83 -18.70 5.78
N PRO A 95 34.60 -19.79 6.04
CA PRO A 95 35.96 -19.69 6.56
C PRO A 95 36.87 -18.99 5.56
N GLN A 96 37.56 -17.94 5.98
CA GLN A 96 38.50 -17.21 5.12
C GLN A 96 39.87 -17.91 5.13
N PRO A 97 40.52 -18.10 3.97
CA PRO A 97 41.88 -18.60 3.92
C PRO A 97 42.84 -17.66 4.66
N LYS A 98 43.60 -18.19 5.62
CA LYS A 98 44.53 -17.41 6.46
C LYS A 98 45.89 -17.19 5.80
N SER A 99 46.32 -18.11 4.95
CA SER A 99 47.59 -18.03 4.23
C SER A 99 47.48 -18.68 2.84
N ASN A 100 48.42 -18.35 1.97
CA ASN A 100 48.47 -18.94 0.63
C ASN A 100 48.78 -20.45 0.65
N GLU A 101 49.44 -20.92 1.72
CA GLU A 101 49.90 -22.29 1.94
C GLU A 101 48.86 -23.17 2.67
N GLN A 102 47.69 -22.62 3.00
CA GLN A 102 46.66 -23.36 3.72
C GLN A 102 46.19 -24.60 2.91
N PRO A 103 46.24 -25.82 3.48
CA PRO A 103 45.95 -27.06 2.72
C PRO A 103 44.55 -27.12 2.09
N ASN A 104 43.53 -26.70 2.85
CA ASN A 104 42.13 -26.71 2.39
C ASN A 104 41.72 -25.42 1.66
N ARG A 105 42.67 -24.61 1.19
CA ARG A 105 42.37 -23.35 0.49
C ARG A 105 41.55 -23.55 -0.78
N VAL A 106 41.87 -24.58 -1.56
CA VAL A 106 41.16 -24.90 -2.81
C VAL A 106 39.73 -25.32 -2.50
N GLU A 107 39.56 -26.26 -1.57
CA GLU A 107 38.25 -26.75 -1.12
C GLU A 107 37.35 -25.62 -0.59
N ILE A 108 37.91 -24.69 0.20
CA ILE A 108 37.18 -23.51 0.68
C ILE A 108 36.65 -22.69 -0.49
N TYR A 109 37.46 -22.45 -1.53
CA TYR A 109 37.01 -21.68 -2.68
C TYR A 109 36.01 -22.44 -3.54
N GLU A 110 36.15 -23.75 -3.71
CA GLU A 110 35.18 -24.58 -4.43
C GLU A 110 33.82 -24.52 -3.75
N LYS A 111 33.78 -24.70 -2.42
CA LYS A 111 32.55 -24.58 -1.64
C LYS A 111 32.00 -23.15 -1.59
N THR A 112 32.87 -22.15 -1.62
CA THR A 112 32.45 -20.74 -1.72
C THR A 112 31.69 -20.49 -3.03
N VAL A 113 32.20 -20.99 -4.17
CA VAL A 113 31.54 -20.85 -5.47
C VAL A 113 30.25 -21.65 -5.53
N GLU A 114 30.24 -22.88 -4.99
CA GLU A 114 29.05 -23.73 -4.91
C GLU A 114 27.89 -23.06 -4.14
N VAL A 115 28.18 -22.48 -2.97
CA VAL A 115 27.17 -21.84 -2.12
C VAL A 115 26.72 -20.48 -2.67
N LEU A 116 27.68 -19.63 -3.09
CA LEU A 116 27.36 -18.26 -3.51
C LEU A 116 26.92 -18.15 -4.97
N GLY A 117 27.21 -19.14 -5.82
CA GLY A 117 26.87 -19.11 -7.25
C GLY A 117 25.38 -18.85 -7.53
N PRO A 118 24.45 -19.63 -6.93
CA PRO A 118 23.01 -19.39 -7.07
C PRO A 118 22.58 -18.01 -6.57
N GLU A 119 23.19 -17.52 -5.49
CA GLU A 119 22.89 -16.20 -4.92
C GLU A 119 23.37 -15.07 -5.84
N VAL A 120 24.57 -15.20 -6.43
CA VAL A 120 25.09 -14.25 -7.43
C VAL A 120 24.19 -14.19 -8.66
N ASN A 121 23.60 -15.29 -9.09
CA ASN A 121 22.61 -15.29 -10.17
C ASN A 121 21.37 -14.45 -9.82
N LYS A 122 20.92 -14.46 -8.56
CA LYS A 122 19.83 -13.56 -8.12
C LYS A 122 20.24 -12.08 -8.22
N LEU A 123 21.49 -11.75 -7.90
CA LEU A 123 22.03 -10.38 -8.04
C LEU A 123 22.17 -9.94 -9.50
N LEU A 124 22.56 -10.85 -10.39
CA LEU A 124 22.55 -10.60 -11.83
C LEU A 124 21.13 -10.33 -12.33
N ASN A 125 20.17 -11.18 -11.95
CA ASN A 125 18.76 -10.98 -12.29
C ASN A 125 18.23 -9.64 -11.78
N PHE A 126 18.57 -9.24 -10.54
CA PHE A 126 18.23 -7.93 -10.01
C PHE A 126 18.85 -6.78 -10.82
N MET A 127 20.14 -6.88 -11.17
CA MET A 127 20.82 -5.88 -12.01
C MET A 127 20.14 -5.75 -13.39
N TYR A 128 19.69 -6.86 -13.99
CA TYR A 128 18.97 -6.84 -15.25
C TYR A 128 17.56 -6.30 -15.13
N PHE A 129 16.85 -6.73 -14.09
CA PHE A 129 15.49 -6.28 -13.79
C PHE A 129 15.43 -4.76 -13.68
N GLN A 130 16.28 -4.15 -12.86
CA GLN A 130 16.21 -2.70 -12.65
C GLN A 130 16.47 -1.90 -13.94
N ARG A 131 17.36 -2.39 -14.82
CA ARG A 131 17.60 -1.76 -16.13
C ARG A 131 16.38 -1.88 -17.03
N LYS A 132 15.83 -3.09 -17.15
CA LYS A 132 14.61 -3.37 -17.91
C LYS A 132 13.44 -2.54 -17.41
N ALA A 133 13.29 -2.40 -16.09
CA ALA A 133 12.25 -1.61 -15.47
C ALA A 133 12.42 -0.12 -15.75
N ASN A 134 13.65 0.40 -15.64
CA ASN A 134 13.98 1.78 -16.01
C ASN A 134 13.62 2.07 -17.48
N ASP A 135 14.08 1.23 -18.40
CA ASP A 135 13.85 1.40 -19.83
C ASP A 135 12.36 1.34 -20.17
N ARG A 136 11.62 0.40 -19.56
CA ARG A 136 10.17 0.27 -19.73
C ARG A 136 9.44 1.49 -19.19
N PHE A 137 9.80 1.97 -18.00
CA PHE A 137 9.18 3.15 -17.39
C PHE A 137 9.45 4.41 -18.24
N CYS A 138 10.71 4.66 -18.62
CA CYS A 138 11.09 5.81 -19.44
C CYS A 138 10.48 5.76 -20.85
N SER A 139 10.36 4.58 -21.47
CA SER A 139 9.63 4.42 -22.73
C SER A 139 8.19 4.90 -22.60
N GLU A 140 7.57 4.64 -21.45
CA GLU A 140 6.18 4.96 -21.23
C GLU A 140 5.93 6.41 -20.86
N VAL A 141 6.84 7.01 -20.08
CA VAL A 141 6.91 8.47 -19.91
C VAL A 141 7.07 9.14 -21.27
N LYS A 142 7.98 8.66 -22.13
CA LYS A 142 8.20 9.20 -23.47
C LYS A 142 6.95 9.10 -24.35
N ARG A 143 6.21 7.99 -24.28
CA ARG A 143 4.96 7.80 -25.03
C ARG A 143 3.90 8.81 -24.61
N LEU A 144 3.70 9.00 -23.30
CA LEU A 144 2.69 9.89 -22.74
C LEU A 144 3.04 11.38 -22.89
N CYS A 145 4.34 11.73 -22.87
CA CYS A 145 4.81 13.10 -23.09
C CYS A 145 4.85 13.53 -24.56
N HIS A 146 4.59 12.61 -25.51
CA HIS A 146 4.56 12.95 -26.93
C HIS A 146 3.53 14.06 -27.21
N SER A 147 3.84 15.03 -28.08
CA SER A 147 3.02 16.25 -28.31
C SER A 147 1.55 15.96 -28.61
N LYS A 148 1.26 14.91 -29.37
CA LYS A 148 -0.12 14.46 -29.66
C LYS A 148 -0.81 13.72 -28.51
N LYS A 149 -0.05 13.13 -27.59
CA LYS A 149 -0.55 12.33 -26.45
C LYS A 149 -0.65 13.12 -25.16
N ARG A 150 0.08 14.22 -25.03
CA ARG A 150 0.00 15.14 -23.89
C ARG A 150 -1.38 15.78 -23.73
N GLU A 151 -2.15 15.89 -24.81
CA GLU A 151 -3.54 16.39 -24.78
C GLU A 151 -4.56 15.28 -24.50
N ASP A 152 -4.13 14.01 -24.45
CA ASP A 152 -5.02 12.88 -24.18
C ASP A 152 -5.23 12.69 -22.67
N PHE A 153 -6.44 12.27 -22.30
CA PHE A 153 -6.74 11.80 -20.95
C PHE A 153 -5.86 10.61 -20.54
N VAL A 154 -5.36 10.63 -19.32
CA VAL A 154 -4.63 9.55 -18.63
C VAL A 154 -5.38 9.29 -17.33
N SER A 155 -5.73 8.03 -17.05
CA SER A 155 -6.51 7.72 -15.85
C SER A 155 -5.72 7.88 -14.55
N GLU A 156 -6.42 8.23 -13.48
CA GLU A 156 -5.88 8.31 -12.12
C GLU A 156 -5.23 6.99 -11.72
N ALA A 157 -5.89 5.85 -12.00
CA ALA A 157 -5.35 4.53 -11.72
C ALA A 157 -4.00 4.30 -12.41
N TYR A 158 -3.84 4.79 -13.63
CA TYR A 158 -2.60 4.66 -14.37
C TYR A 158 -1.50 5.61 -13.86
N LEU A 159 -1.85 6.85 -13.50
CA LEU A 159 -0.93 7.79 -12.83
C LEU A 159 -0.43 7.23 -11.48
N VAL A 160 -1.32 6.62 -10.70
CA VAL A 160 -0.96 5.95 -9.44
C VAL A 160 -0.01 4.79 -9.69
N THR A 161 -0.23 3.99 -10.74
CA THR A 161 0.69 2.91 -11.11
C THR A 161 2.07 3.43 -11.52
N LEU A 162 2.14 4.55 -12.25
CA LEU A 162 3.43 5.23 -12.50
C LEU A 162 4.07 5.72 -11.20
N GLY A 163 3.29 6.22 -10.24
CA GLY A 163 3.73 6.54 -8.89
C GLY A 163 4.30 5.32 -8.15
N LYS A 164 3.62 4.17 -8.21
CA LYS A 164 4.10 2.90 -7.62
C LYS A 164 5.46 2.49 -8.21
N PHE A 165 5.70 2.73 -9.50
CA PHE A 165 7.02 2.53 -10.11
C PHE A 165 8.09 3.44 -9.52
N LEU A 166 7.79 4.74 -9.33
CA LEU A 166 8.70 5.66 -8.65
C LEU A 166 9.05 5.15 -7.24
N ASN A 167 8.04 4.72 -6.47
CA ASN A 167 8.26 4.13 -5.16
C ASN A 167 9.10 2.84 -5.23
N MET A 168 8.86 1.95 -6.20
CA MET A 168 9.64 0.73 -6.41
C MET A 168 11.13 1.04 -6.64
N PHE A 169 11.44 2.02 -7.50
CA PHE A 169 12.84 2.43 -7.72
C PHE A 169 13.48 2.97 -6.44
N ALA A 170 12.76 3.80 -5.68
CA ALA A 170 13.24 4.32 -4.40
C ALA A 170 13.53 3.20 -3.38
N VAL A 171 12.60 2.25 -3.21
CA VAL A 171 12.75 1.11 -2.30
C VAL A 171 13.95 0.24 -2.69
N LEU A 172 14.07 -0.14 -3.97
CA LEU A 172 15.15 -1.00 -4.45
C LEU A 172 16.53 -0.35 -4.30
N ASP A 173 16.62 0.97 -4.55
CA ASP A 173 17.88 1.69 -4.46
C ASP A 173 18.34 1.83 -3.00
N GLU A 174 17.44 2.20 -2.10
CA GLU A 174 17.76 2.34 -0.68
C GLU A 174 18.06 0.99 -0.01
N LEU A 175 17.31 -0.08 -0.31
CA LEU A 175 17.64 -1.44 0.16
C LEU A 175 19.02 -1.88 -0.34
N LYS A 176 19.34 -1.64 -1.62
CA LYS A 176 20.66 -1.92 -2.19
C LYS A 176 21.76 -1.10 -1.49
N ASN A 177 21.51 0.17 -1.22
CA ASN A 177 22.49 1.07 -0.59
C ASN A 177 22.87 0.60 0.82
N MET A 178 21.90 0.08 1.59
CA MET A 178 22.10 -0.37 2.96
C MET A 178 22.71 -1.77 3.06
N LYS A 179 22.48 -2.65 2.08
CA LYS A 179 22.92 -4.05 2.13
C LYS A 179 24.39 -4.23 1.78
N SER A 180 25.26 -3.94 2.76
CA SER A 180 26.70 -4.26 2.68
C SER A 180 26.96 -5.77 2.47
N SER A 181 26.11 -6.61 3.05
CA SER A 181 26.14 -8.07 2.92
C SER A 181 26.16 -8.55 1.46
N VAL A 182 25.31 -7.96 0.60
CA VAL A 182 25.24 -8.28 -0.83
C VAL A 182 26.57 -8.01 -1.54
N LYS A 183 27.17 -6.84 -1.27
CA LYS A 183 28.47 -6.45 -1.84
C LYS A 183 29.59 -7.38 -1.36
N ASN A 184 29.57 -7.76 -0.08
CA ASN A 184 30.60 -8.62 0.52
C ASN A 184 30.53 -10.05 0.00
N ASP A 185 29.33 -10.59 -0.16
CA ASP A 185 29.09 -11.93 -0.69
C ASP A 185 29.54 -12.01 -2.15
N TYR A 186 29.15 -11.03 -2.98
CA TYR A 186 29.61 -10.96 -4.35
C TYR A 186 31.14 -10.83 -4.46
N SER A 187 31.76 -10.01 -3.61
CA SER A 187 33.22 -9.85 -3.58
C SER A 187 33.95 -11.14 -3.20
N SER A 188 33.38 -11.92 -2.27
CA SER A 188 33.91 -13.21 -1.83
C SER A 188 33.79 -14.26 -2.94
N TYR A 189 32.63 -14.33 -3.60
CA TYR A 189 32.41 -15.17 -4.78
C TYR A 189 33.40 -14.83 -5.90
N ARG A 190 33.52 -13.54 -6.27
CA ARG A 190 34.41 -13.09 -7.34
C ARG A 190 35.86 -13.51 -7.08
N ARG A 191 36.35 -13.40 -5.85
CA ARG A 191 37.71 -13.82 -5.46
C ARG A 191 37.91 -15.33 -5.63
N ALA A 192 36.95 -16.13 -5.18
CA ALA A 192 37.00 -17.58 -5.30
C ALA A 192 36.92 -18.04 -6.77
N ALA A 193 35.99 -17.49 -7.54
CA ALA A 193 35.80 -17.81 -8.96
C ALA A 193 37.02 -17.42 -9.82
N GLN A 194 37.67 -16.30 -9.52
CA GLN A 194 38.93 -15.90 -10.19
C GLN A 194 40.08 -16.85 -9.87
N PHE A 195 40.21 -17.27 -8.60
CA PHE A 195 41.24 -18.23 -8.20
C PHE A 195 41.08 -19.59 -8.90
N LEU A 196 39.84 -20.09 -8.96
CA LEU A 196 39.50 -21.36 -9.60
C LEU A 196 39.42 -21.27 -11.14
N LYS A 197 39.62 -20.08 -11.72
CA LYS A 197 39.50 -19.83 -13.17
C LYS A 197 38.15 -20.27 -13.75
N VAL A 198 37.06 -20.03 -13.02
CA VAL A 198 35.69 -20.37 -13.45
C VAL A 198 35.18 -19.39 -14.51
N MET A 199 35.60 -18.13 -14.46
CA MET A 199 35.24 -17.08 -15.43
C MET A 199 36.31 -16.98 -16.51
N THR A 200 36.13 -17.67 -17.64
CA THR A 200 37.14 -17.72 -18.72
C THR A 200 36.70 -17.01 -20.00
N ASP A 201 35.40 -16.81 -20.21
CA ASP A 201 34.86 -16.12 -21.37
C ASP A 201 34.76 -14.61 -21.17
N GLN A 202 34.91 -13.86 -22.27
CA GLN A 202 34.94 -12.39 -22.27
C GLN A 202 33.60 -11.77 -21.85
N GLN A 203 32.49 -12.47 -22.07
CA GLN A 203 31.16 -12.01 -21.71
C GLN A 203 30.96 -12.08 -20.19
N ALA A 204 31.26 -13.21 -19.56
CA ALA A 204 31.19 -13.37 -18.10
C ALA A 204 32.09 -12.39 -17.35
N LEU A 205 33.29 -12.10 -17.88
CA LEU A 205 34.19 -11.08 -17.31
C LEU A 205 33.57 -9.68 -17.34
N THR A 206 32.91 -9.33 -18.45
CA THR A 206 32.23 -8.03 -18.62
C THR A 206 31.03 -7.91 -17.69
N GLU A 207 30.22 -8.95 -17.61
CA GLU A 207 29.05 -9.03 -16.72
C GLU A 207 29.46 -8.94 -15.24
N SER A 208 30.52 -9.66 -14.86
CA SER A 208 31.13 -9.61 -13.52
C SER A 208 31.58 -8.19 -13.16
N GLN A 209 32.22 -7.48 -14.10
CA GLN A 209 32.65 -6.10 -13.88
C GLN A 209 31.45 -5.15 -13.74
N ASN A 210 30.42 -5.31 -14.57
CA ASN A 210 29.19 -4.52 -14.51
C ASN A 210 28.46 -4.69 -13.16
N LEU A 211 28.33 -5.92 -12.68
CA LEU A 211 27.72 -6.20 -11.38
C LEU A 211 28.54 -5.60 -10.24
N SER A 212 29.87 -5.68 -10.32
CA SER A 212 30.76 -5.07 -9.33
C SER A 212 30.56 -3.55 -9.23
N MET A 213 30.46 -2.87 -10.37
CA MET A 213 30.23 -1.42 -10.40
C MET A 213 28.83 -1.08 -9.90
N PHE A 214 27.81 -1.83 -10.32
CA PHE A 214 26.43 -1.63 -9.87
C PHE A 214 26.31 -1.72 -8.34
N LEU A 215 26.86 -2.76 -7.71
CA LEU A 215 26.81 -2.93 -6.26
C LEU A 215 27.67 -1.90 -5.51
N ALA A 216 28.75 -1.40 -6.11
CA ALA A 216 29.65 -0.44 -5.46
C ALA A 216 29.12 1.01 -5.49
N THR A 217 28.39 1.41 -6.54
CA THR A 217 27.88 2.77 -6.69
C THR A 217 26.62 2.98 -5.84
N GLN A 218 26.69 3.94 -4.91
CA GLN A 218 25.53 4.38 -4.13
C GLN A 218 24.54 5.14 -5.02
N ASN A 219 23.25 5.02 -4.72
CA ASN A 219 22.15 5.69 -5.42
C ASN A 219 22.02 5.37 -6.92
N LYS A 220 22.60 4.25 -7.37
CA LYS A 220 22.77 3.96 -8.80
C LYS A 220 21.44 3.86 -9.54
N ILE A 221 20.39 3.29 -8.93
CA ILE A 221 19.09 3.10 -9.59
C ILE A 221 18.40 4.46 -9.74
N ARG A 222 18.33 5.24 -8.64
CA ARG A 222 17.72 6.57 -8.65
C ARG A 222 18.39 7.52 -9.64
N ASP A 223 19.72 7.58 -9.62
CA ASP A 223 20.46 8.54 -10.44
C ASP A 223 20.33 8.16 -11.93
N THR A 224 20.37 6.86 -12.25
CA THR A 224 20.14 6.37 -13.62
C THR A 224 18.73 6.69 -14.11
N LEU A 225 17.72 6.57 -13.24
CA LEU A 225 16.34 6.97 -13.57
C LEU A 225 16.25 8.45 -13.86
N LYS A 226 16.82 9.30 -12.99
CA LYS A 226 16.82 10.75 -13.19
C LYS A 226 17.49 11.16 -14.50
N GLU A 227 18.69 10.64 -14.78
CA GLU A 227 19.41 10.87 -16.04
C GLU A 227 18.63 10.40 -17.27
N SER A 228 17.85 9.32 -17.15
CA SER A 228 17.04 8.79 -18.25
C SER A 228 15.80 9.64 -18.51
N LEU A 229 15.18 10.16 -17.45
CA LEU A 229 14.02 11.05 -17.54
C LEU A 229 14.38 12.42 -18.09
N GLU A 230 15.52 13.00 -17.69
CA GLU A 230 16.00 14.30 -18.18
C GLU A 230 16.22 14.33 -19.71
N LYS A 231 16.39 13.17 -20.34
CA LYS A 231 16.50 13.04 -21.82
C LYS A 231 15.15 13.09 -22.54
N ILE A 232 14.03 13.03 -21.82
CA ILE A 232 12.69 12.98 -22.39
C ILE A 232 12.09 14.39 -22.35
N PRO A 233 11.83 15.03 -23.50
CA PRO A 233 11.20 16.35 -23.52
C PRO A 233 9.79 16.30 -22.90
N GLY A 234 9.53 17.17 -21.92
CA GLY A 234 8.22 17.29 -21.28
C GLY A 234 7.94 16.22 -20.21
N PHE A 235 8.94 15.46 -19.76
CA PHE A 235 8.77 14.47 -18.68
C PHE A 235 8.20 15.09 -17.40
N GLU A 236 8.57 16.34 -17.13
CA GLU A 236 8.20 17.07 -15.93
C GLU A 236 6.71 17.27 -15.80
N GLU A 237 5.99 17.33 -16.91
CA GLU A 237 4.55 17.50 -16.94
C GLU A 237 3.86 16.23 -16.45
N LEU A 238 4.26 15.07 -16.97
CA LEU A 238 3.70 13.80 -16.51
C LEU A 238 4.04 13.53 -15.04
N ILE A 239 5.28 13.80 -14.63
CA ILE A 239 5.67 13.63 -13.21
C ILE A 239 4.90 14.59 -12.30
N CYS A 240 4.60 15.82 -12.75
CA CYS A 240 3.72 16.72 -12.02
C CYS A 240 2.28 16.20 -11.93
N ASP A 241 1.76 15.51 -12.96
CA ASP A 241 0.43 14.89 -12.90
C ASP A 241 0.39 13.73 -11.91
N VAL A 242 1.42 12.88 -11.90
CA VAL A 242 1.58 11.82 -10.87
C VAL A 242 1.65 12.43 -9.47
N LEU A 243 2.46 13.48 -9.28
CA LEU A 243 2.59 14.17 -7.99
C LEU A 243 1.25 14.77 -7.54
N ASN A 244 0.56 15.48 -8.42
CA ASN A 244 -0.72 16.12 -8.10
C ASN A 244 -1.81 15.10 -7.79
N ALA A 245 -1.85 13.97 -8.52
CA ALA A 245 -2.75 12.85 -8.20
C ALA A 245 -2.48 12.32 -6.79
N CYS A 246 -1.21 12.12 -6.42
CA CYS A 246 -0.86 11.65 -5.07
C CYS A 246 -1.24 12.65 -3.98
N VAL A 247 -1.01 13.96 -4.20
CA VAL A 247 -1.41 15.02 -3.27
C VAL A 247 -2.94 15.06 -3.11
N GLN A 248 -3.67 14.97 -4.22
CA GLN A 248 -5.14 14.96 -4.21
C GLN A 248 -5.68 13.74 -3.46
N MET A 249 -5.17 12.55 -3.75
CA MET A 249 -5.61 11.32 -3.08
C MET A 249 -5.30 11.37 -1.58
N PHE A 250 -4.14 11.90 -1.19
CA PHE A 250 -3.79 12.04 0.22
C PHE A 250 -4.75 12.97 0.96
N GLU A 251 -5.01 14.16 0.42
CA GLU A 251 -5.88 15.14 1.06
C GLU A 251 -7.36 14.75 1.08
N SER A 252 -7.81 14.05 0.04
CA SER A 252 -9.21 13.56 -0.05
C SER A 252 -9.43 12.22 0.65
N LYS A 253 -8.41 11.68 1.35
CA LYS A 253 -8.43 10.35 1.98
C LYS A 253 -8.83 9.23 1.01
N MET A 254 -8.43 9.32 -0.26
CA MET A 254 -8.67 8.30 -1.28
C MET A 254 -7.60 7.21 -1.21
N TYR A 255 -7.63 6.46 -0.11
CA TYR A 255 -6.83 5.27 0.16
C TYR A 255 -7.55 4.47 1.26
N LEU A 256 -7.27 3.18 1.37
CA LEU A 256 -7.81 2.40 2.48
C LEU A 256 -6.72 1.83 3.36
N LEU A 257 -5.60 1.35 2.80
CA LEU A 257 -4.58 0.66 3.58
C LEU A 257 -3.47 1.61 4.06
N PRO A 258 -2.82 1.33 5.22
CA PRO A 258 -1.72 2.17 5.71
C PRO A 258 -0.56 2.26 4.70
N GLU A 259 -0.22 1.15 4.05
CA GLU A 259 0.83 1.10 3.03
C GLU A 259 0.55 2.04 1.84
N GLU A 260 -0.71 2.18 1.44
CA GLU A 260 -1.13 3.07 0.35
C GLU A 260 -0.96 4.54 0.76
N LYS A 261 -1.41 4.90 1.98
CA LYS A 261 -1.19 6.24 2.55
C LYS A 261 0.31 6.59 2.54
N HIS A 262 1.15 5.69 3.03
CA HIS A 262 2.60 5.88 3.08
C HIS A 262 3.22 5.96 1.68
N MET A 263 2.74 5.15 0.72
CA MET A 263 3.20 5.17 -0.67
C MET A 263 2.98 6.54 -1.31
N LEU A 264 1.81 7.16 -1.11
CA LEU A 264 1.53 8.49 -1.67
C LEU A 264 2.58 9.53 -1.24
N VAL A 265 2.94 9.54 0.04
CA VAL A 265 3.93 10.51 0.58
C VAL A 265 5.36 10.20 0.10
N LYS A 266 5.73 8.91 -0.01
CA LYS A 266 7.00 8.49 -0.64
C LYS A 266 7.11 8.97 -2.08
N VAL A 267 6.03 8.79 -2.87
CA VAL A 267 5.98 9.24 -4.27
C VAL A 267 6.08 10.75 -4.37
N ILE A 268 5.40 11.51 -3.51
CA ILE A 268 5.50 12.98 -3.49
C ILE A 268 6.95 13.43 -3.26
N GLY A 269 7.63 12.88 -2.24
CA GLY A 269 9.03 13.21 -1.95
C GLY A 269 9.96 12.86 -3.11
N PHE A 270 9.82 11.65 -3.66
CA PHE A 270 10.69 11.19 -4.72
C PHE A 270 10.45 11.91 -6.07
N ALA A 271 9.18 12.21 -6.40
CA ALA A 271 8.83 12.98 -7.59
C ALA A 271 9.42 14.41 -7.57
N LEU A 272 9.40 15.09 -6.41
CA LEU A 272 10.04 16.41 -6.27
C LEU A 272 11.55 16.35 -6.53
N PHE A 273 12.22 15.32 -6.05
CA PHE A 273 13.64 15.10 -6.32
C PHE A 273 13.91 14.88 -7.81
N LEU A 274 13.04 14.15 -8.51
CA LEU A 274 13.18 13.93 -9.96
C LEU A 274 12.90 15.20 -10.77
N LEU A 275 11.97 16.04 -10.33
CA LEU A 275 11.61 17.31 -10.99
C LEU A 275 12.68 18.40 -10.83
N ASP A 276 13.39 18.45 -9.70
CA ASP A 276 14.42 19.47 -9.45
C ASP A 276 15.72 19.12 -10.19
N SER A 277 15.89 19.62 -11.41
CA SER A 277 16.99 19.27 -12.33
C SER A 277 17.62 20.49 -12.98
N ASP A 278 18.91 20.71 -12.71
CA ASP A 278 19.71 21.73 -13.39
C ASP A 278 19.91 21.40 -14.88
N VAL A 279 20.07 20.12 -15.21
CA VAL A 279 20.36 19.63 -16.57
C VAL A 279 19.18 19.93 -17.50
N ALA A 280 17.97 19.69 -17.02
CA ALA A 280 16.74 20.01 -17.74
C ALA A 280 16.28 21.47 -17.53
N GLY A 281 16.97 22.25 -16.68
CA GLY A 281 16.62 23.63 -16.37
C GLY A 281 15.31 23.79 -15.57
N ILE A 282 14.87 22.73 -14.89
CA ILE A 282 13.60 22.67 -14.16
C ILE A 282 13.86 22.89 -12.68
N SER A 283 13.03 23.74 -12.07
CA SER A 283 13.04 23.99 -10.63
C SER A 283 11.63 23.85 -10.09
N ILE A 284 11.48 23.10 -8.99
CA ILE A 284 10.19 22.92 -8.32
C ILE A 284 9.56 24.25 -7.89
N TYR A 285 10.37 25.26 -7.56
CA TYR A 285 9.89 26.60 -7.20
C TYR A 285 9.33 27.37 -8.39
N LYS A 286 9.89 27.18 -9.59
CA LYS A 286 9.31 27.76 -10.82
C LYS A 286 7.99 27.07 -11.19
N LEU A 287 7.88 25.77 -10.94
CA LEU A 287 6.63 25.02 -11.14
C LEU A 287 5.55 25.49 -10.16
N ASP A 288 5.91 25.76 -8.92
CA ASP A 288 5.02 26.34 -7.90
C ASP A 288 4.54 27.75 -8.27
N GLN A 289 5.45 28.62 -8.73
CA GLN A 289 5.10 29.96 -9.24
C GLN A 289 4.10 29.89 -10.41
N LYS A 290 4.24 28.89 -11.27
CA LYS A 290 3.30 28.61 -12.37
C LYS A 290 2.00 27.92 -11.91
N LYS A 291 1.86 27.63 -10.61
CA LYS A 291 0.76 26.86 -10.01
C LYS A 291 0.60 25.46 -10.61
N ARG A 292 1.69 24.90 -11.14
CA ARG A 292 1.71 23.54 -11.70
C ARG A 292 1.75 22.48 -10.61
N ILE A 293 2.43 22.81 -9.52
CA ILE A 293 2.41 22.10 -8.23
C ILE A 293 2.10 23.13 -7.14
N ARG A 294 1.79 22.65 -5.92
CA ARG A 294 1.44 23.48 -4.76
C ARG A 294 2.30 23.09 -3.57
N LEU A 295 3.43 23.77 -3.39
CA LEU A 295 4.38 23.44 -2.31
C LEU A 295 3.78 23.69 -0.93
N ASP A 296 2.86 24.63 -0.78
CA ASP A 296 2.15 24.91 0.48
C ASP A 296 1.33 23.71 0.98
N ARG A 297 0.70 22.98 0.06
CA ARG A 297 -0.06 21.74 0.37
C ARG A 297 0.90 20.62 0.74
N ILE A 298 1.99 20.48 -0.01
CA ILE A 298 2.99 19.44 0.20
C ILE A 298 3.75 19.62 1.52
N ASP A 299 4.11 20.86 1.89
CA ASP A 299 4.76 21.18 3.16
C ASP A 299 3.92 20.72 4.36
N ARG A 300 2.59 20.89 4.27
CA ARG A 300 1.65 20.38 5.27
C ARG A 300 1.63 18.85 5.32
N ILE A 301 1.67 18.18 4.17
CA ILE A 301 1.72 16.72 4.11
C ILE A 301 2.97 16.20 4.80
N PHE A 302 4.14 16.75 4.48
CA PHE A 302 5.40 16.33 5.10
C PHE A 302 5.47 16.66 6.59
N LYS A 303 4.86 17.77 7.04
CA LYS A 303 4.80 18.07 8.47
C LYS A 303 3.88 17.12 9.24
N ASN A 304 2.76 16.73 8.63
CA ASN A 304 1.83 15.78 9.24
C ASN A 304 2.36 14.35 9.24
N LEU A 305 3.18 14.00 8.25
CA LEU A 305 3.76 12.67 8.08
C LEU A 305 5.24 12.78 7.72
N GLU A 306 6.06 12.96 8.75
CA GLU A 306 7.49 13.20 8.63
C GLU A 306 8.28 11.93 8.29
N VAL A 307 7.86 10.79 8.85
CA VAL A 307 8.53 9.48 8.74
C VAL A 307 7.53 8.42 8.28
N VAL A 308 7.94 7.57 7.35
CA VAL A 308 7.12 6.45 6.85
C VAL A 308 7.96 5.18 6.70
N PRO A 309 7.34 3.99 6.81
CA PRO A 309 7.97 2.73 6.42
C PRO A 309 8.40 2.75 4.96
N LEU A 310 9.69 2.53 4.72
CA LEU A 310 10.20 2.31 3.38
C LEU A 310 10.00 0.85 2.98
N PHE A 311 10.58 -0.07 3.76
CA PHE A 311 10.46 -1.52 3.60
C PHE A 311 10.95 -2.22 4.88
N GLY A 312 10.14 -3.10 5.47
CA GLY A 312 10.54 -3.74 6.72
C GLY A 312 10.65 -2.75 7.88
N ASP A 313 11.69 -2.91 8.69
CA ASP A 313 12.14 -1.97 9.72
C ASP A 313 12.91 -0.74 9.17
N MET A 314 13.17 -0.68 7.85
CA MET A 314 13.81 0.48 7.25
C MET A 314 12.80 1.62 7.07
N GLN A 315 13.11 2.77 7.68
CA GLN A 315 12.28 3.96 7.63
C GLN A 315 12.86 4.99 6.65
N ILE A 316 12.01 5.89 6.16
CA ILE A 316 12.44 7.05 5.38
C ILE A 316 11.70 8.29 5.84
N ALA A 317 12.39 9.43 5.84
CA ALA A 317 11.76 10.74 5.92
C ALA A 317 11.63 11.32 4.51
N PRO A 318 10.43 11.32 3.88
CA PRO A 318 10.27 11.70 2.47
C PRO A 318 10.76 13.12 2.16
N PHE A 319 10.68 14.03 3.13
CA PHE A 319 11.20 15.39 2.98
C PHE A 319 12.74 15.45 2.77
N ASN A 320 13.48 14.39 3.14
CA ASN A 320 14.91 14.32 2.87
C ASN A 320 15.24 14.28 1.37
N TYR A 321 14.33 13.83 0.51
CA TYR A 321 14.50 13.94 -0.94
C TYR A 321 14.59 15.41 -1.39
N VAL A 322 13.80 16.28 -0.76
CA VAL A 322 13.81 17.72 -1.03
C VAL A 322 15.04 18.37 -0.40
N LYS A 323 15.39 18.07 0.86
CA LYS A 323 16.59 18.62 1.51
C LYS A 323 17.90 18.32 0.78
N ARG A 324 17.95 17.17 0.08
CA ARG A 324 19.11 16.74 -0.72
C ARG A 324 19.10 17.29 -2.15
N SER A 325 18.05 18.02 -2.55
CA SER A 325 17.99 18.66 -3.86
C SER A 325 18.90 19.88 -3.90
N LYS A 326 19.44 20.20 -5.07
CA LYS A 326 20.42 21.28 -5.21
C LYS A 326 19.83 22.67 -5.02
N ASN A 327 18.57 22.86 -5.43
CA ASN A 327 17.90 24.16 -5.34
C ASN A 327 17.21 24.37 -3.98
N TYR A 328 17.41 23.48 -3.01
CA TYR A 328 16.71 23.52 -1.73
C TYR A 328 16.83 24.87 -1.01
N ASP A 329 15.67 25.45 -0.70
CA ASP A 329 15.50 26.69 0.06
C ASP A 329 14.54 26.45 1.24
N MET A 330 15.06 26.48 2.46
CA MET A 330 14.29 26.29 3.71
C MET A 330 13.15 27.31 3.86
N SER A 331 13.29 28.53 3.34
CA SER A 331 12.26 29.57 3.46
C SER A 331 10.94 29.22 2.74
N LYS A 332 11.00 28.23 1.84
CA LYS A 332 9.84 27.71 1.09
C LYS A 332 9.11 26.57 1.80
N TRP A 333 9.62 26.13 2.95
CA TRP A 333 9.11 25.00 3.74
C TRP A 333 8.93 25.39 5.21
N PRO A 334 8.09 26.41 5.52
CA PRO A 334 7.97 26.97 6.86
C PRO A 334 7.44 25.95 7.89
N LEU A 335 6.60 24.98 7.50
CA LEU A 335 6.08 23.98 8.42
C LEU A 335 7.11 22.91 8.75
N CYS A 336 7.87 22.45 7.74
CA CYS A 336 8.94 21.47 7.93
C CYS A 336 10.23 22.06 8.54
N ALA A 337 10.23 23.34 8.91
CA ALA A 337 11.35 23.97 9.60
C ALA A 337 11.53 23.38 11.02
N PRO A 338 12.78 23.26 11.52
CA PRO A 338 13.04 22.72 12.85
C PRO A 338 12.41 23.59 13.94
N GLY A 339 11.67 22.97 14.86
CA GLY A 339 11.12 23.65 16.05
C GLY A 339 9.71 23.26 16.49
N SER A 340 8.97 22.46 15.70
CA SER A 340 7.67 21.92 16.10
C SER A 340 7.74 20.41 16.29
N GLU A 341 7.16 19.89 17.37
CA GLU A 341 7.04 18.45 17.60
C GLU A 341 6.28 17.78 16.46
N SER A 342 6.65 16.54 16.16
CA SER A 342 6.01 15.76 15.12
C SER A 342 4.65 15.28 15.61
N PRO A 343 3.57 15.38 14.82
CA PRO A 343 2.30 14.74 15.18
C PRO A 343 2.45 13.23 15.39
N GLN A 344 3.42 12.59 14.72
CA GLN A 344 3.68 11.15 14.84
C GLN A 344 4.35 10.75 16.16
N SER A 345 4.97 11.69 16.88
CA SER A 345 5.68 11.38 18.13
C SER A 345 4.75 11.25 19.34
N ASN A 346 3.47 11.61 19.20
CA ASN A 346 2.53 11.63 20.30
C ASN A 346 1.30 10.76 20.01
N LEU A 347 1.29 9.56 20.58
CA LEU A 347 0.16 8.63 20.50
C LEU A 347 -1.07 9.09 21.30
N MET A 348 -0.83 9.78 22.41
CA MET A 348 -1.84 10.02 23.45
C MET A 348 -2.98 10.91 22.98
N ILE A 349 -2.72 11.79 22.00
CA ILE A 349 -3.76 12.66 21.42
C ILE A 349 -4.86 11.87 20.68
N HIS A 350 -4.53 10.68 20.18
CA HIS A 350 -5.46 9.85 19.41
C HIS A 350 -6.29 8.93 20.30
N LEU A 351 -5.78 8.55 21.47
CA LEU A 351 -6.37 7.50 22.30
C LEU A 351 -7.83 7.77 22.72
N PRO A 352 -8.24 8.98 23.16
CA PRO A 352 -9.63 9.24 23.52
C PRO A 352 -10.61 9.04 22.37
N GLN A 353 -10.23 9.50 21.17
CA GLN A 353 -11.04 9.36 19.97
C GLN A 353 -11.16 7.88 19.56
N ILE A 354 -10.04 7.14 19.57
CA ILE A 354 -10.03 5.70 19.23
C ILE A 354 -10.96 4.92 20.18
N ARG A 355 -10.90 5.20 21.50
CA ARG A 355 -11.79 4.56 22.49
C ARG A 355 -13.27 4.82 22.20
N GLU A 356 -13.61 6.08 21.91
CA GLU A 356 -14.99 6.47 21.61
C GLU A 356 -15.51 5.82 20.32
N GLU A 357 -14.68 5.81 19.27
CA GLU A 357 -15.00 5.17 17.99
C GLU A 357 -15.14 3.66 18.14
N ASN A 358 -14.23 3.02 18.89
CA ASN A 358 -14.28 1.59 19.17
C ASN A 358 -15.57 1.22 19.90
N MET A 359 -15.93 1.94 20.97
CA MET A 359 -17.17 1.70 21.72
C MET A 359 -18.42 1.83 20.84
N LYS A 360 -18.52 2.91 20.05
CA LYS A 360 -19.65 3.15 19.16
C LYS A 360 -19.77 2.07 18.09
N PHE A 361 -18.66 1.78 17.40
CA PHE A 361 -18.66 0.84 16.29
C PHE A 361 -18.91 -0.59 16.74
N THR A 362 -18.26 -1.05 17.81
CA THR A 362 -18.47 -2.41 18.34
C THR A 362 -19.90 -2.62 18.84
N SER A 363 -20.51 -1.61 19.46
CA SER A 363 -21.93 -1.65 19.87
C SER A 363 -22.88 -1.78 18.66
N GLU A 364 -22.64 -0.99 17.61
CA GLU A 364 -23.41 -1.06 16.36
C GLU A 364 -23.24 -2.42 15.66
N LEU A 365 -22.00 -2.90 15.56
CA LEU A 365 -21.66 -4.19 14.96
C LEU A 365 -22.30 -5.36 15.72
N ALA A 366 -22.23 -5.35 17.06
CA ALA A 366 -22.83 -6.37 17.90
C ALA A 366 -24.35 -6.46 17.72
N ARG A 367 -25.03 -5.31 17.57
CA ARG A 367 -26.47 -5.27 17.25
C ARG A 367 -26.78 -6.00 15.95
N HIS A 368 -26.04 -5.72 14.88
CA HIS A 368 -26.22 -6.39 13.59
C HIS A 368 -25.85 -7.87 13.64
N SER A 369 -24.78 -8.25 14.35
CA SER A 369 -24.39 -9.64 14.56
C SER A 369 -25.49 -10.42 15.27
N ASN A 370 -26.05 -9.86 16.35
CA ASN A 370 -27.13 -10.50 17.10
C ASN A 370 -28.41 -10.63 16.27
N GLU A 371 -28.78 -9.59 15.51
CA GLU A 371 -29.95 -9.65 14.61
C GLU A 371 -29.80 -10.79 13.59
N VAL A 372 -28.64 -10.91 12.95
CA VAL A 372 -28.38 -11.97 11.95
C VAL A 372 -28.39 -13.36 12.58
N THR A 373 -27.89 -13.51 13.80
CA THR A 373 -27.83 -14.80 14.49
C THR A 373 -29.20 -15.25 14.99
N THR A 374 -30.02 -14.31 15.49
CA THR A 374 -31.31 -14.60 16.13
C THR A 374 -32.50 -14.54 15.19
N THR A 375 -32.37 -13.92 14.02
CA THR A 375 -33.47 -13.70 13.09
C THR A 375 -33.13 -14.29 11.73
N TYR A 376 -33.83 -15.36 11.34
CA TYR A 376 -33.76 -15.85 9.97
C TYR A 376 -34.58 -14.94 9.05
N LYS A 377 -33.90 -14.14 8.22
CA LYS A 377 -34.52 -13.40 7.10
C LYS A 377 -34.06 -14.02 5.79
N GLU A 378 -34.99 -14.55 5.00
CA GLU A 378 -34.68 -15.20 3.71
C GLU A 378 -34.12 -14.20 2.68
N THR A 379 -34.48 -12.91 2.77
CA THR A 379 -33.91 -11.85 1.92
C THR A 379 -33.83 -10.50 2.65
N LEU A 380 -32.63 -9.89 2.65
CA LEU A 380 -32.42 -8.53 3.14
C LEU A 380 -33.03 -7.49 2.20
N THR A 381 -33.55 -6.40 2.76
CA THR A 381 -34.01 -5.21 2.03
C THR A 381 -32.83 -4.45 1.39
N PRO A 382 -33.08 -3.59 0.37
CA PRO A 382 -32.03 -2.75 -0.22
C PRO A 382 -31.31 -1.86 0.80
N GLU A 383 -32.07 -1.29 1.74
CA GLU A 383 -31.56 -0.43 2.82
C GLU A 383 -30.64 -1.21 3.77
N GLU A 384 -31.06 -2.38 4.24
CA GLU A 384 -30.24 -3.24 5.12
C GLU A 384 -28.92 -3.65 4.43
N LYS A 385 -28.95 -3.96 3.13
CA LYS A 385 -27.73 -4.30 2.37
C LYS A 385 -26.77 -3.12 2.27
N ARG A 386 -27.30 -1.91 2.07
CA ARG A 386 -26.51 -0.68 2.06
C ARG A 386 -25.89 -0.43 3.43
N GLU A 387 -26.70 -0.51 4.49
CA GLU A 387 -26.23 -0.31 5.88
C GLU A 387 -25.11 -1.29 6.24
N LEU A 388 -25.26 -2.58 5.93
CA LEU A 388 -24.20 -3.58 6.17
C LEU A 388 -22.94 -3.33 5.34
N THR A 389 -23.09 -2.86 4.10
CA THR A 389 -21.94 -2.51 3.24
C THR A 389 -21.20 -1.27 3.75
N GLU A 390 -21.93 -0.25 4.20
CA GLU A 390 -21.36 0.95 4.83
C GLU A 390 -20.70 0.62 6.16
N LEU A 391 -21.28 -0.29 6.96
CA LEU A 391 -20.71 -0.78 8.21
C LEU A 391 -19.38 -1.52 7.95
N ALA A 392 -19.35 -2.39 6.93
CA ALA A 392 -18.13 -3.10 6.52
C ALA A 392 -17.02 -2.13 6.11
N LEU A 393 -17.33 -1.11 5.29
CA LEU A 393 -16.36 -0.10 4.87
C LEU A 393 -15.83 0.71 6.06
N ARG A 394 -16.73 1.17 6.94
CA ARG A 394 -16.38 1.97 8.11
C ARG A 394 -15.49 1.18 9.07
N GLY A 395 -15.77 -0.11 9.28
CA GLY A 395 -14.92 -0.96 10.10
C GLY A 395 -13.51 -1.14 9.52
N LEU A 396 -13.40 -1.34 8.20
CA LEU A 396 -12.09 -1.39 7.53
C LEU A 396 -11.32 -0.07 7.64
N GLN A 397 -12.02 1.07 7.50
CA GLN A 397 -11.43 2.39 7.65
C GLN A 397 -10.91 2.63 9.07
N LEU A 398 -11.71 2.32 10.11
CA LEU A 398 -11.29 2.45 11.51
C LEU A 398 -10.06 1.58 11.82
N LEU A 399 -10.10 0.30 11.44
CA LEU A 399 -8.98 -0.62 11.64
C LEU A 399 -7.69 -0.12 10.96
N SER A 400 -7.82 0.40 9.74
CA SER A 400 -6.69 0.99 9.02
C SER A 400 -6.17 2.26 9.68
N GLU A 401 -7.04 3.17 10.12
CA GLU A 401 -6.66 4.40 10.81
C GLU A 401 -5.92 4.10 12.11
N TRP A 402 -6.41 3.15 12.93
CA TRP A 402 -5.76 2.75 14.17
C TRP A 402 -4.42 2.04 13.92
N THR A 403 -4.34 1.15 12.93
CA THR A 403 -3.08 0.48 12.52
C THR A 403 -2.06 1.49 12.00
N THR A 404 -2.52 2.51 11.29
CA THR A 404 -1.69 3.62 10.80
C THR A 404 -1.07 4.37 11.98
N VAL A 405 -1.84 4.70 13.02
CA VAL A 405 -1.34 5.38 14.23
C VAL A 405 -0.21 4.60 14.90
N VAL A 406 -0.38 3.27 15.09
CA VAL A 406 0.65 2.41 15.67
C VAL A 406 1.91 2.37 14.80
N THR A 407 1.72 2.19 13.48
CA THR A 407 2.82 2.06 12.53
C THR A 407 3.61 3.36 12.39
N GLU A 408 2.94 4.51 12.36
CA GLU A 408 3.55 5.83 12.24
C GLU A 408 4.36 6.20 13.49
N LEU A 409 3.84 5.93 14.69
CA LEU A 409 4.59 6.11 15.94
C LEU A 409 5.85 5.23 15.94
N TYR A 410 5.70 3.94 15.63
CA TYR A 410 6.82 3.01 15.58
C TYR A 410 7.90 3.47 14.58
N SER A 411 7.47 3.88 13.38
CA SER A 411 8.36 4.39 12.33
C SER A 411 9.12 5.64 12.79
N TRP A 412 8.42 6.58 13.43
CA TRP A 412 9.02 7.80 13.95
C TRP A 412 10.06 7.51 15.03
N LYS A 413 9.75 6.63 15.99
CA LYS A 413 10.65 6.22 17.08
C LYS A 413 11.89 5.48 16.57
N LEU A 414 11.76 4.64 15.54
CA LEU A 414 12.90 3.98 14.91
C LEU A 414 13.91 5.00 14.35
N LEU A 415 13.43 6.04 13.66
CA LEU A 415 14.31 7.07 13.08
C LEU A 415 14.85 8.09 14.11
N HIS A 416 14.26 8.13 15.31
CA HIS A 416 14.63 9.04 16.39
C HIS A 416 14.93 8.25 17.69
N PRO A 417 16.05 7.49 17.73
CA PRO A 417 16.45 6.77 18.94
C PRO A 417 16.71 7.76 20.08
N THR A 418 16.28 7.39 21.28
CA THR A 418 16.55 8.21 22.47
C THR A 418 18.03 8.21 22.84
N ASP A 419 18.40 9.01 23.84
CA ASP A 419 19.71 9.01 24.46
C ASP A 419 19.59 9.24 25.98
N HIS A 420 20.72 9.15 26.67
CA HIS A 420 20.80 9.33 28.12
C HIS A 420 20.48 10.76 28.59
N HIS A 421 20.42 11.76 27.68
CA HIS A 421 20.01 13.12 28.01
C HIS A 421 18.49 13.27 27.96
N GLN A 422 17.84 12.59 27.02
CA GLN A 422 16.39 12.57 26.87
C GLN A 422 15.71 11.59 27.82
N ASN A 423 16.34 10.44 28.08
CA ASN A 423 15.88 9.43 29.00
C ASN A 423 17.01 9.00 29.95
N ASN A 424 16.93 9.41 31.22
CA ASN A 424 17.93 9.09 32.25
C ASN A 424 18.07 7.57 32.51
N GLN A 425 17.10 6.76 32.10
CA GLN A 425 17.14 5.30 32.22
C GLN A 425 17.82 4.62 31.01
N CYS A 426 18.17 5.37 29.96
CA CYS A 426 18.90 4.87 28.80
C CYS A 426 20.40 4.79 29.11
N PRO A 427 21.03 3.61 29.08
CA PRO A 427 22.47 3.47 29.23
C PRO A 427 23.23 4.26 28.14
N VAL A 428 24.41 4.80 28.49
CA VAL A 428 25.26 5.56 27.56
C VAL A 428 25.83 4.65 26.46
N ASP A 429 26.05 3.38 26.78
CA ASP A 429 26.57 2.34 25.89
C ASP A 429 25.47 1.55 25.15
N ALA A 430 24.19 1.88 25.37
CA ALA A 430 23.07 1.23 24.72
C ALA A 430 23.17 1.36 23.19
N GLU A 431 23.03 0.22 22.51
CA GLU A 431 23.10 0.18 21.07
C GLU A 431 21.89 0.85 20.41
N GLU A 432 22.04 1.25 19.15
CA GLU A 432 21.05 2.07 18.45
C GLU A 432 19.65 1.44 18.40
N TYR A 433 19.53 0.14 18.16
CA TYR A 433 18.21 -0.52 18.12
C TYR A 433 17.56 -0.59 19.51
N GLU A 434 18.34 -0.78 20.57
CA GLU A 434 17.84 -0.75 21.95
C GLU A 434 17.34 0.65 22.32
N ARG A 435 18.07 1.70 21.90
CA ARG A 435 17.66 3.10 22.07
C ARG A 435 16.47 3.49 21.20
N ALA A 436 16.29 2.84 20.06
CA ALA A 436 15.15 3.04 19.16
C ALA A 436 13.87 2.35 19.65
N THR A 437 14.02 1.26 20.43
CA THR A 437 12.92 0.41 20.90
C THR A 437 12.78 0.50 22.42
N ARG A 438 13.45 -0.39 23.17
CA ARG A 438 13.32 -0.59 24.62
C ARG A 438 13.26 0.71 25.44
N HIS A 439 14.16 1.65 25.17
CA HIS A 439 14.27 2.89 25.94
C HIS A 439 13.48 4.06 25.36
N ASN A 440 12.83 3.89 24.20
CA ASN A 440 12.17 4.98 23.47
C ASN A 440 10.66 5.10 23.76
N TYR A 441 10.13 4.27 24.65
CA TYR A 441 8.72 4.29 25.02
C TYR A 441 8.56 4.51 26.53
N SER A 442 7.76 5.51 26.90
CA SER A 442 7.28 5.66 28.27
C SER A 442 6.33 4.52 28.64
N ASP A 443 6.02 4.38 29.92
CA ASP A 443 5.07 3.36 30.37
C ASP A 443 3.66 3.68 29.88
N GLU A 444 3.27 4.96 29.86
CA GLU A 444 1.99 5.41 29.29
C GLU A 444 1.90 5.11 27.78
N GLU A 445 2.98 5.30 27.03
CA GLU A 445 3.02 4.97 25.60
C GLU A 445 2.89 3.46 25.38
N LYS A 446 3.54 2.62 26.20
CA LYS A 446 3.41 1.16 26.12
C LYS A 446 1.97 0.73 26.40
N TYR A 447 1.34 1.29 27.44
CA TYR A 447 -0.06 1.04 27.76
C TYR A 447 -1.00 1.43 26.62
N ALA A 448 -0.86 2.64 26.08
CA ALA A 448 -1.67 3.08 24.95
C ALA A 448 -1.47 2.21 23.70
N LEU A 449 -0.24 1.76 23.42
CA LEU A 449 0.04 0.83 22.33
C LEU A 449 -0.65 -0.52 22.53
N ILE A 450 -0.56 -1.11 23.72
CA ILE A 450 -1.21 -2.38 24.07
C ILE A 450 -2.73 -2.25 23.86
N GLU A 451 -3.32 -1.15 24.34
CA GLU A 451 -4.75 -0.92 24.24
C GLU A 451 -5.21 -0.80 22.78
N ILE A 452 -4.52 0.00 21.97
CA ILE A 452 -4.85 0.18 20.54
C ILE A 452 -4.66 -1.12 19.77
N ILE A 453 -3.57 -1.86 19.99
CA ILE A 453 -3.35 -3.17 19.37
C ILE A 453 -4.48 -4.13 19.73
N SER A 454 -4.90 -4.16 21.00
CA SER A 454 -6.00 -5.00 21.47
C SER A 454 -7.33 -4.61 20.82
N MET A 455 -7.63 -3.31 20.69
CA MET A 455 -8.81 -2.82 19.99
C MET A 455 -8.81 -3.21 18.51
N ILE A 456 -7.65 -3.10 17.83
CA ILE A 456 -7.48 -3.54 16.43
C ILE A 456 -7.76 -5.04 16.30
N LYS A 457 -7.11 -5.89 17.10
CA LYS A 457 -7.24 -7.35 17.01
C LYS A 457 -8.62 -7.85 17.42
N SER A 458 -9.20 -7.28 18.48
CA SER A 458 -10.56 -7.61 18.92
C SER A 458 -11.58 -7.26 17.84
N LEU A 459 -11.50 -6.06 17.26
CA LEU A 459 -12.41 -5.66 16.19
C LEU A 459 -12.17 -6.47 14.90
N GLN A 460 -10.93 -6.82 14.57
CA GLN A 460 -10.61 -7.72 13.45
C GLN A 460 -11.35 -9.06 13.59
N VAL A 461 -11.35 -9.66 14.78
CA VAL A 461 -12.06 -10.92 15.04
C VAL A 461 -13.58 -10.76 14.87
N LEU A 462 -14.16 -9.68 15.41
CA LEU A 462 -15.59 -9.42 15.27
C LEU A 462 -16.01 -9.22 13.80
N MET A 463 -15.24 -8.43 13.04
CA MET A 463 -15.45 -8.20 11.61
C MET A 463 -15.32 -9.48 10.80
N ALA A 464 -14.35 -10.34 11.13
CA ALA A 464 -14.15 -11.62 10.46
C ALA A 464 -15.31 -12.60 10.71
N ARG A 465 -15.89 -12.61 11.92
CA ARG A 465 -17.09 -13.43 12.22
C ARG A 465 -18.29 -13.03 11.35
N MET A 466 -18.39 -11.77 10.97
CA MET A 466 -19.43 -11.25 10.08
C MET A 466 -19.08 -11.32 8.59
N GLU A 467 -17.93 -11.87 8.20
CA GLU A 467 -17.43 -11.85 6.82
C GLU A 467 -18.43 -12.44 5.81
N THR A 468 -19.11 -13.54 6.15
CA THR A 468 -20.09 -14.17 5.25
C THR A 468 -21.28 -13.26 4.98
N VAL A 469 -21.77 -12.59 6.03
CA VAL A 469 -22.88 -11.62 5.99
C VAL A 469 -22.48 -10.40 5.17
N PHE A 470 -21.29 -9.85 5.45
CA PHE A 470 -20.77 -8.70 4.71
C PHE A 470 -20.59 -9.03 3.23
N ASN A 471 -20.00 -10.18 2.89
CA ASN A 471 -19.80 -10.56 1.49
C ASN A 471 -21.11 -10.68 0.70
N ASP A 472 -22.18 -11.23 1.28
CA ASP A 472 -23.51 -11.28 0.62
C ASP A 472 -24.09 -9.87 0.43
N ALA A 473 -24.07 -9.05 1.48
CA ALA A 473 -24.59 -7.68 1.42
C ALA A 473 -23.82 -6.81 0.42
N ILE A 474 -22.49 -6.83 0.47
CA ILE A 474 -21.57 -6.10 -0.40
C ILE A 474 -21.83 -6.43 -1.86
N ARG A 475 -21.85 -7.72 -2.22
CA ARG A 475 -22.02 -8.15 -3.62
C ARG A 475 -23.36 -7.70 -4.18
N ARG A 476 -24.44 -7.84 -3.39
CA ARG A 476 -25.80 -7.43 -3.80
C ARG A 476 -25.93 -5.91 -3.89
N HIS A 477 -25.35 -5.18 -2.94
CA HIS A 477 -25.40 -3.72 -2.92
C HIS A 477 -24.60 -3.13 -4.08
N ILE A 478 -23.35 -3.54 -4.26
CA ILE A 478 -22.49 -3.07 -5.37
C ILE A 478 -23.12 -3.40 -6.72
N TYR A 479 -23.66 -4.60 -6.91
CA TYR A 479 -24.38 -4.95 -8.13
C TYR A 479 -25.56 -4.00 -8.36
N SER A 480 -26.35 -3.75 -7.32
CA SER A 480 -27.53 -2.90 -7.38
C SER A 480 -27.17 -1.47 -7.77
N GLU A 481 -26.18 -0.88 -7.12
CA GLU A 481 -25.67 0.47 -7.41
C GLU A 481 -25.11 0.58 -8.84
N LEU A 482 -24.31 -0.41 -9.26
CA LEU A 482 -23.74 -0.44 -10.62
C LEU A 482 -24.85 -0.52 -11.68
N GLN A 483 -25.81 -1.43 -11.51
CA GLN A 483 -26.87 -1.62 -12.49
C GLN A 483 -27.85 -0.45 -12.51
N ASP A 484 -28.24 0.10 -11.36
CA ASP A 484 -29.10 1.29 -11.30
C ASP A 484 -28.42 2.49 -11.96
N PHE A 485 -27.13 2.69 -11.70
CA PHE A 485 -26.38 3.77 -12.35
C PHE A 485 -26.26 3.59 -13.86
N VAL A 486 -25.84 2.41 -14.33
CA VAL A 486 -25.57 2.17 -15.75
C VAL A 486 -26.86 2.05 -16.57
N GLN A 487 -27.91 1.42 -16.04
CA GLN A 487 -29.16 1.21 -16.75
C GLN A 487 -30.11 2.40 -16.66
N ILE A 488 -30.18 3.08 -15.51
CA ILE A 488 -31.10 4.20 -15.25
C ILE A 488 -30.35 5.54 -15.19
N GLY A 489 -29.34 5.66 -14.33
CA GLY A 489 -28.61 6.92 -14.09
C GLY A 489 -27.98 7.54 -15.34
N LEU A 490 -27.50 6.71 -16.27
CA LEU A 490 -26.90 7.14 -17.53
C LEU A 490 -27.90 7.40 -18.67
N ARG A 491 -29.21 7.11 -18.50
CA ARG A 491 -30.22 7.31 -19.57
C ARG A 491 -30.34 8.77 -20.00
N GLU A 492 -30.52 9.67 -19.04
CA GLU A 492 -30.66 11.10 -19.33
C GLU A 492 -29.40 11.76 -19.89
N PRO A 493 -28.18 11.49 -19.35
CA PRO A 493 -26.92 11.88 -19.97
C PRO A 493 -26.80 11.40 -21.42
N LEU A 494 -27.13 10.14 -21.70
CA LEU A 494 -27.11 9.56 -23.04
C LEU A 494 -28.10 10.25 -23.98
N ARG A 495 -29.34 10.47 -23.52
CA ARG A 495 -30.39 11.17 -24.27
C ARG A 495 -29.94 12.57 -24.69
N LYS A 496 -29.35 13.35 -23.76
CA LYS A 496 -28.83 14.69 -24.07
C LYS A 496 -27.65 14.61 -25.04
N ALA A 497 -26.74 13.64 -24.88
CA ALA A 497 -25.63 13.45 -25.81
C ALA A 497 -26.12 13.17 -27.24
N ILE A 498 -27.10 12.29 -27.40
CA ILE A 498 -27.71 11.97 -28.72
C ILE A 498 -28.43 13.19 -29.29
N LYS A 499 -29.32 13.82 -28.51
CA LYS A 499 -30.09 15.00 -28.94
C LYS A 499 -29.19 16.14 -29.40
N ASN A 500 -28.09 16.37 -28.68
CA ASN A 500 -27.16 17.47 -28.95
C ASN A 500 -25.98 17.07 -29.85
N LYS A 501 -26.01 15.87 -30.46
CA LYS A 501 -24.97 15.35 -31.36
C LYS A 501 -23.56 15.39 -30.75
N ARG A 502 -23.45 14.98 -29.48
CA ARG A 502 -22.18 14.84 -28.75
C ARG A 502 -21.68 13.41 -28.88
N ASP A 503 -21.14 13.07 -30.04
CA ASP A 503 -20.81 11.67 -30.39
C ASP A 503 -19.76 11.03 -29.48
N LEU A 504 -18.74 11.79 -29.05
CA LEU A 504 -17.72 11.27 -28.14
C LEU A 504 -18.32 10.90 -26.77
N ILE A 505 -19.11 11.80 -26.16
CA ILE A 505 -19.79 11.54 -24.87
C ILE A 505 -20.76 10.36 -25.02
N ARG A 506 -21.53 10.33 -26.11
CA ARG A 506 -22.42 9.21 -26.44
C ARG A 506 -21.63 7.89 -26.50
N SER A 507 -20.51 7.86 -27.21
CA SER A 507 -19.71 6.64 -27.40
C SER A 507 -19.15 6.11 -26.07
N VAL A 508 -18.69 6.99 -25.18
CA VAL A 508 -18.22 6.61 -23.84
C VAL A 508 -19.36 6.04 -22.99
N ILE A 509 -20.52 6.71 -22.94
CA ILE A 509 -21.66 6.24 -22.14
C ILE A 509 -22.19 4.90 -22.67
N VAL A 510 -22.29 4.73 -23.99
CA VAL A 510 -22.68 3.44 -24.61
C VAL A 510 -21.67 2.35 -24.26
N SER A 511 -20.37 2.64 -24.36
CA SER A 511 -19.31 1.69 -23.99
C SER A 511 -19.43 1.24 -22.53
N VAL A 512 -19.71 2.17 -21.61
CA VAL A 512 -19.97 1.86 -20.19
C VAL A 512 -21.17 0.91 -20.04
N ARG A 513 -22.26 1.17 -20.76
CA ARG A 513 -23.46 0.31 -20.74
C ARG A 513 -23.17 -1.08 -21.30
N GLU A 514 -22.51 -1.18 -22.44
CA GLU A 514 -22.20 -2.48 -23.05
C GLU A 514 -21.23 -3.32 -22.22
N THR A 515 -20.34 -2.67 -21.45
CA THR A 515 -19.36 -3.36 -20.60
C THR A 515 -20.02 -4.04 -19.38
N CYS A 516 -21.03 -3.40 -18.78
CA CYS A 516 -21.52 -3.78 -17.45
C CYS A 516 -23.04 -3.95 -17.32
N ALA A 517 -23.86 -3.46 -18.25
CA ALA A 517 -25.30 -3.54 -18.13
C ALA A 517 -25.78 -4.99 -18.30
N ASP A 518 -26.38 -5.52 -17.24
CA ASP A 518 -27.04 -6.83 -17.24
C ASP A 518 -28.55 -6.61 -17.40
N TRP A 519 -29.04 -6.66 -18.63
CA TRP A 519 -30.44 -6.43 -18.93
C TRP A 519 -31.30 -7.61 -18.51
N ALA A 520 -32.47 -7.37 -17.90
CA ALA A 520 -33.37 -8.43 -17.43
C ALA A 520 -33.81 -9.43 -18.53
N ARG A 521 -33.82 -9.00 -19.80
CA ARG A 521 -34.14 -9.83 -20.98
C ARG A 521 -32.90 -10.26 -21.77
N GLY A 522 -31.70 -10.02 -21.25
CA GLY A 522 -30.42 -10.29 -21.92
C GLY A 522 -30.05 -9.33 -23.05
N ILE A 523 -30.93 -8.39 -23.42
CA ILE A 523 -30.72 -7.40 -24.48
C ILE A 523 -31.16 -6.01 -24.04
N GLU A 524 -30.48 -4.98 -24.56
CA GLU A 524 -30.84 -3.58 -24.31
C GLU A 524 -32.24 -3.26 -24.89
N PRO A 525 -33.13 -2.58 -24.14
CA PRO A 525 -34.46 -2.24 -24.63
C PRO A 525 -34.42 -1.27 -25.82
N SER A 526 -34.64 -1.79 -27.03
CA SER A 526 -34.64 -1.01 -28.29
C SER A 526 -35.75 0.06 -28.39
N ASP A 527 -36.77 -0.05 -27.54
CA ASP A 527 -37.90 0.85 -27.42
C ASP A 527 -37.61 2.05 -26.49
N ASP A 528 -36.50 2.08 -25.75
CA ASP A 528 -36.11 3.19 -24.87
C ASP A 528 -36.05 4.52 -25.64
N PRO A 529 -36.87 5.53 -25.29
CA PRO A 529 -36.86 6.85 -25.93
C PRO A 529 -35.50 7.54 -25.85
N ALA A 530 -34.72 7.28 -24.79
CA ALA A 530 -33.40 7.88 -24.56
C ALA A 530 -32.41 7.52 -25.68
N LEU A 531 -32.46 6.28 -26.19
CA LEU A 531 -31.64 5.80 -27.31
C LEU A 531 -31.92 6.55 -28.62
N LYS A 532 -33.08 7.21 -28.72
CA LYS A 532 -33.49 8.04 -29.86
C LYS A 532 -33.38 9.54 -29.57
N GLY A 533 -32.83 9.93 -28.41
CA GLY A 533 -32.73 11.32 -27.97
C GLY A 533 -34.08 11.95 -27.55
N LYS A 534 -35.14 11.13 -27.43
CA LYS A 534 -36.50 11.57 -27.07
C LYS A 534 -36.70 11.48 -25.57
N LYS A 535 -37.54 12.36 -25.01
CA LYS A 535 -37.94 12.30 -23.61
C LYS A 535 -38.83 11.07 -23.36
N ASP A 536 -38.88 10.64 -22.11
CA ASP A 536 -39.85 9.66 -21.64
C ASP A 536 -41.29 10.16 -21.88
N PRO A 537 -42.25 9.26 -22.15
CA PRO A 537 -43.66 9.62 -22.28
C PRO A 537 -44.22 10.15 -20.95
N ASP A 538 -45.41 10.75 -20.96
CA ASP A 538 -45.98 11.42 -19.78
C ASP A 538 -46.19 10.48 -18.59
N ASN A 539 -46.35 9.17 -18.85
CA ASN A 539 -46.44 8.11 -17.84
C ASN A 539 -45.09 7.51 -17.41
N GLY A 540 -43.97 8.06 -17.92
CA GLY A 540 -42.61 7.57 -17.68
C GLY A 540 -42.22 6.36 -18.52
N TYR A 541 -40.93 6.03 -18.51
CA TYR A 541 -40.41 4.79 -19.10
C TYR A 541 -39.92 3.87 -17.98
N ASP A 542 -40.64 2.76 -17.75
CA ASP A 542 -40.31 1.81 -16.69
C ASP A 542 -39.26 0.79 -17.19
N LEU A 543 -38.15 0.71 -16.48
CA LEU A 543 -37.05 -0.19 -16.79
C LEU A 543 -36.75 -1.08 -15.58
N LYS A 544 -37.02 -2.38 -15.73
CA LYS A 544 -36.80 -3.36 -14.67
C LYS A 544 -35.32 -3.76 -14.60
N VAL A 545 -34.63 -3.28 -13.57
CA VAL A 545 -33.24 -3.64 -13.27
C VAL A 545 -33.20 -4.96 -12.49
N PRO A 546 -32.43 -5.98 -12.93
CA PRO A 546 -32.26 -7.21 -12.17
C PRO A 546 -31.53 -6.96 -10.84
N ARG A 547 -31.64 -7.90 -9.91
CA ARG A 547 -30.93 -7.88 -8.61
C ARG A 547 -30.22 -9.23 -8.43
N ARG A 548 -28.89 -9.21 -8.39
CA ARG A 548 -28.05 -10.42 -8.27
C ARG A 548 -27.08 -10.32 -7.10
N ASN A 549 -26.53 -11.47 -6.72
CA ASN A 549 -25.53 -11.60 -5.67
C ASN A 549 -24.13 -11.80 -6.26
N VAL A 550 -23.65 -10.81 -7.01
CA VAL A 550 -22.33 -10.88 -7.67
C VAL A 550 -21.80 -9.48 -7.93
N GLY A 551 -20.54 -9.21 -7.57
CA GLY A 551 -19.88 -7.95 -7.95
C GLY A 551 -19.46 -7.94 -9.42
N PRO A 552 -19.10 -6.77 -9.98
CA PRO A 552 -18.43 -6.71 -11.29
C PRO A 552 -17.06 -7.41 -11.24
N SER A 553 -16.58 -7.90 -12.39
CA SER A 553 -15.17 -8.32 -12.51
C SER A 553 -14.22 -7.13 -12.32
N SER A 554 -12.95 -7.39 -11.98
CA SER A 554 -11.96 -6.31 -11.83
C SER A 554 -11.80 -5.49 -13.12
N THR A 555 -11.88 -6.15 -14.28
CA THR A 555 -11.87 -5.52 -15.60
C THR A 555 -13.09 -4.66 -15.84
N GLN A 556 -14.30 -5.14 -15.54
CA GLN A 556 -15.54 -4.36 -15.65
C GLN A 556 -15.47 -3.10 -14.80
N LEU A 557 -15.06 -3.23 -13.54
CA LEU A 557 -14.96 -2.11 -12.63
C LEU A 557 -13.91 -1.09 -13.09
N TYR A 558 -12.73 -1.56 -13.51
CA TYR A 558 -11.68 -0.69 -14.07
C TYR A 558 -12.18 0.08 -15.29
N MET A 559 -12.74 -0.63 -16.28
CA MET A 559 -13.20 -0.04 -17.53
C MET A 559 -14.29 1.02 -17.30
N VAL A 560 -15.29 0.71 -16.45
CA VAL A 560 -16.35 1.68 -16.12
C VAL A 560 -15.77 2.90 -15.42
N ARG A 561 -14.94 2.71 -14.40
CA ARG A 561 -14.34 3.83 -13.66
C ARG A 561 -13.49 4.71 -14.57
N THR A 562 -12.59 4.13 -15.35
CA THR A 562 -11.73 4.86 -16.30
C THR A 562 -12.53 5.62 -17.37
N MET A 563 -13.58 5.00 -17.91
CA MET A 563 -14.44 5.66 -18.89
C MET A 563 -15.21 6.84 -18.27
N LEU A 564 -15.79 6.66 -17.08
CA LEU A 564 -16.51 7.72 -16.37
C LEU A 564 -15.57 8.84 -15.92
N GLU A 565 -14.37 8.51 -15.46
CA GLU A 565 -13.33 9.47 -15.10
C GLU A 565 -13.03 10.40 -16.29
N SER A 566 -12.92 9.85 -17.50
CA SER A 566 -12.66 10.64 -18.70
C SER A 566 -13.77 11.66 -19.04
N LEU A 567 -15.01 11.44 -18.56
CA LEU A 567 -16.12 12.37 -18.70
C LEU A 567 -16.04 13.54 -17.71
N ILE A 568 -15.50 13.29 -16.51
CA ILE A 568 -15.45 14.27 -15.40
C ILE A 568 -14.08 14.95 -15.24
N ALA A 569 -13.05 14.44 -15.90
CA ALA A 569 -11.68 14.95 -15.82
C ALA A 569 -11.57 16.44 -16.20
N ASP A 570 -10.87 17.20 -15.35
CA ASP A 570 -10.53 18.60 -15.57
C ASP A 570 -9.17 18.71 -16.30
N LYS A 571 -9.21 19.05 -17.59
CA LYS A 571 -8.06 19.38 -18.47
C LYS A 571 -6.88 18.38 -18.46
N SER A 572 -6.79 17.59 -19.53
CA SER A 572 -5.52 17.01 -20.01
C SER A 572 -4.96 17.90 -21.11
N GLY A 573 -4.35 19.04 -20.78
CA GLY A 573 -3.59 19.88 -21.73
C GLY A 573 -4.33 20.58 -22.89
N GLY A 574 -5.56 20.21 -23.27
CA GLY A 574 -6.29 20.73 -24.45
C GLY A 574 -7.32 21.85 -24.19
N LYS A 575 -7.78 22.51 -25.26
CA LYS A 575 -8.66 23.70 -25.24
C LYS A 575 -10.14 23.45 -24.87
N ARG A 576 -10.66 22.21 -24.88
CA ARG A 576 -12.07 21.88 -24.52
C ARG A 576 -12.15 20.50 -23.84
N THR A 577 -12.74 20.45 -22.64
CA THR A 577 -12.94 19.21 -21.85
C THR A 577 -14.34 18.65 -22.07
N LEU A 578 -14.50 17.32 -22.04
CA LEU A 578 -15.82 16.66 -22.16
C LEU A 578 -16.78 17.11 -21.06
N ARG A 579 -16.25 17.32 -19.86
CA ARG A 579 -16.90 17.91 -18.69
C ARG A 579 -17.79 19.12 -19.00
N LYS A 580 -17.31 20.07 -19.82
CA LYS A 580 -18.05 21.30 -20.14
C LYS A 580 -19.30 21.07 -21.00
N ASP A 581 -19.36 19.93 -21.66
CA ASP A 581 -20.46 19.55 -22.55
C ASP A 581 -21.47 18.62 -21.86
N ILE A 582 -21.29 18.34 -20.55
CA ILE A 582 -22.20 17.56 -19.70
C ILE A 582 -22.92 18.51 -18.74
N ASP A 583 -24.21 18.27 -18.53
CA ASP A 583 -25.03 19.03 -17.58
C ASP A 583 -24.56 18.82 -16.13
N GLY A 584 -24.57 19.89 -15.33
CA GLY A 584 -24.02 19.88 -13.97
C GLY A 584 -24.62 18.81 -13.06
N THR A 585 -25.94 18.57 -13.14
CA THR A 585 -26.60 17.54 -12.32
C THR A 585 -26.09 16.14 -12.65
N TYR A 586 -25.89 15.84 -13.93
CA TYR A 586 -25.38 14.54 -14.37
C TYR A 586 -23.90 14.37 -14.05
N LEU A 587 -23.14 15.47 -14.16
CA LEU A 587 -21.74 15.45 -13.80
C LEU A 587 -21.54 15.14 -12.31
N MET A 588 -22.35 15.73 -11.44
CA MET A 588 -22.35 15.41 -10.01
C MET A 588 -22.72 13.95 -9.74
N ALA A 589 -23.69 13.38 -10.48
CA ALA A 589 -24.05 11.97 -10.35
C ALA A 589 -22.90 11.04 -10.78
N ILE A 590 -22.21 11.34 -11.88
CA ILE A 590 -21.04 10.57 -12.34
C ILE A 590 -19.89 10.69 -11.33
N ASP A 591 -19.60 11.89 -10.83
CA ASP A 591 -18.56 12.13 -9.82
C ASP A 591 -18.87 11.40 -8.51
N ALA A 592 -20.12 11.42 -8.05
CA ALA A 592 -20.54 10.70 -6.84
C ALA A 592 -20.37 9.18 -7.00
N PHE A 593 -20.80 8.61 -8.14
CA PHE A 593 -20.60 7.20 -8.45
C PHE A 593 -19.12 6.84 -8.57
N HIS A 594 -18.31 7.69 -9.20
CA HIS A 594 -16.87 7.49 -9.32
C HIS A 594 -16.16 7.52 -7.96
N LYS A 595 -16.60 8.38 -7.03
CA LYS A 595 -16.05 8.42 -5.67
C LYS A 595 -16.48 7.22 -4.82
N SER A 596 -17.75 6.84 -4.85
CA SER A 596 -18.25 5.70 -4.08
C SER A 596 -17.64 4.38 -4.55
N SER A 597 -17.52 4.19 -5.88
CA SER A 597 -16.96 2.97 -6.46
C SER A 597 -15.46 2.79 -6.29
N PHE A 598 -14.75 3.78 -5.72
CA PHE A 598 -13.33 3.65 -5.39
C PHE A 598 -13.09 2.52 -4.38
N TYR A 599 -13.99 2.38 -3.40
CA TYR A 599 -13.79 1.41 -2.32
C TYR A 599 -14.27 -0.01 -2.66
N TRP A 600 -14.92 -0.21 -3.82
CA TRP A 600 -15.56 -1.46 -4.16
C TRP A 600 -14.58 -2.62 -4.29
N THR A 601 -13.37 -2.40 -4.82
CA THR A 601 -12.35 -3.45 -4.92
C THR A 601 -11.93 -3.94 -3.53
N TYR A 602 -11.82 -3.06 -2.55
CA TYR A 602 -11.49 -3.46 -1.18
C TYR A 602 -12.63 -4.26 -0.52
N LEU A 603 -13.87 -3.81 -0.72
CA LEU A 603 -15.06 -4.46 -0.18
C LEU A 603 -15.31 -5.84 -0.82
N LEU A 604 -15.15 -5.95 -2.15
CA LEU A 604 -15.28 -7.24 -2.85
C LEU A 604 -14.19 -8.25 -2.43
N ASN A 605 -13.06 -7.75 -1.94
CA ASN A 605 -11.96 -8.53 -1.36
C ASN A 605 -11.89 -8.38 0.17
N PHE A 606 -13.04 -8.31 0.84
CA PHE A 606 -13.16 -7.96 2.26
C PHE A 606 -12.16 -8.70 3.17
N GLY A 607 -12.11 -10.04 3.11
CA GLY A 607 -11.23 -10.83 3.99
C GLY A 607 -9.74 -10.49 3.83
N ARG A 608 -9.28 -10.27 2.59
CA ARG A 608 -7.89 -9.85 2.32
C ARG A 608 -7.65 -8.42 2.83
N THR A 609 -8.56 -7.51 2.53
CA THR A 609 -8.47 -6.12 2.96
C THR A 609 -8.46 -6.01 4.49
N LEU A 610 -9.29 -6.80 5.18
CA LEU A 610 -9.35 -6.86 6.64
C LEU A 610 -8.00 -7.25 7.24
N GLN A 611 -7.34 -8.28 6.69
CA GLN A 611 -5.99 -8.68 7.12
C GLN A 611 -4.97 -7.56 6.91
N GLN A 612 -4.97 -6.94 5.73
CA GLN A 612 -4.02 -5.86 5.41
C GLN A 612 -4.26 -4.60 6.24
N ALA A 613 -5.52 -4.27 6.56
CA ALA A 613 -5.88 -3.13 7.41
C ALA A 613 -5.45 -3.32 8.88
N CYS A 614 -5.14 -4.56 9.29
CA CYS A 614 -4.75 -4.91 10.65
C CYS A 614 -3.31 -5.42 10.76
N ASP A 615 -2.49 -5.23 9.72
CA ASP A 615 -1.12 -5.77 9.68
C ASP A 615 -0.19 -4.99 10.62
N LEU A 616 0.30 -5.68 11.64
CA LEU A 616 1.26 -5.18 12.62
C LEU A 616 2.54 -6.04 12.64
N SER A 617 2.75 -6.87 11.62
CA SER A 617 3.88 -7.82 11.53
C SER A 617 5.25 -7.12 11.57
N GLN A 618 5.32 -5.88 11.09
CA GLN A 618 6.54 -5.08 11.00
C GLN A 618 7.14 -4.72 12.36
N LEU A 619 6.36 -4.79 13.45
CA LEU A 619 6.87 -4.54 14.81
C LEU A 619 7.97 -5.53 15.24
N TRP A 620 8.03 -6.71 14.62
CA TRP A 620 9.02 -7.73 14.97
C TRP A 620 10.24 -7.77 14.04
N TYR A 621 10.05 -7.53 12.74
CA TYR A 621 11.14 -7.59 11.76
C TYR A 621 12.18 -6.50 12.04
N ARG A 622 13.46 -6.82 11.79
CA ARG A 622 14.61 -5.98 12.20
C ARG A 622 15.88 -6.22 11.38
N GLU A 623 15.73 -6.62 10.12
CA GLU A 623 16.86 -6.96 9.25
C GLU A 623 17.72 -5.74 8.90
N PHE A 624 17.15 -4.54 8.83
CA PHE A 624 17.92 -3.33 8.60
C PHE A 624 18.83 -3.01 9.79
N TYR A 625 18.32 -3.02 11.02
CA TYR A 625 19.16 -2.80 12.20
C TYR A 625 20.21 -3.91 12.37
N LEU A 626 19.87 -5.16 12.04
CA LEU A 626 20.85 -6.26 12.04
C LEU A 626 21.99 -6.03 11.05
N GLU A 627 21.68 -5.54 9.85
CA GLU A 627 22.70 -5.18 8.85
C GLU A 627 23.62 -4.08 9.39
N MET A 628 23.06 -3.03 10.03
CA MET A 628 23.79 -1.90 10.61
C MET A 628 24.73 -2.29 11.76
N THR A 629 24.49 -3.42 12.43
CA THR A 629 25.43 -3.94 13.43
C THR A 629 26.76 -4.40 12.82
N MET A 630 26.84 -4.55 11.48
CA MET A 630 28.03 -5.02 10.77
C MET A 630 28.58 -6.36 11.28
N GLY A 631 27.74 -7.17 11.94
CA GLY A 631 28.17 -8.44 12.54
C GLY A 631 29.12 -8.23 13.71
N LYS A 632 29.00 -7.08 14.40
CA LYS A 632 29.70 -6.75 15.65
C LYS A 632 29.69 -7.96 16.58
N ARG A 633 30.84 -8.20 17.20
CA ARG A 633 30.96 -9.22 18.22
C ARG A 633 30.47 -8.64 19.55
N ILE A 634 29.44 -9.25 20.10
CA ILE A 634 28.89 -8.91 21.41
C ILE A 634 29.41 -9.89 22.45
N GLN A 635 29.63 -9.41 23.67
CA GLN A 635 29.92 -10.30 24.79
C GLN A 635 28.62 -11.02 25.18
N LYS A 636 28.69 -12.34 25.29
CA LYS A 636 27.56 -13.18 25.70
C LYS A 636 27.95 -13.94 26.96
N CYS A 637 27.13 -13.83 28.00
CA CYS A 637 27.24 -14.67 29.19
C CYS A 637 26.71 -16.07 28.88
N GLN A 638 27.49 -17.11 29.18
CA GLN A 638 27.11 -18.51 28.92
C GLN A 638 26.27 -19.13 30.06
N VAL A 639 25.98 -18.36 31.12
CA VAL A 639 25.28 -18.84 32.31
C VAL A 639 23.83 -18.36 32.27
N GLN A 640 22.87 -19.27 32.45
CA GLN A 640 21.46 -18.92 32.61
C GLN A 640 21.21 -18.34 34.01
N HIS A 641 21.29 -17.01 34.16
CA HIS A 641 20.89 -16.29 35.37
C HIS A 641 20.29 -14.91 35.02
N ILE A 642 19.67 -14.25 36.00
CA ILE A 642 19.16 -12.87 35.86
C ILE A 642 20.35 -11.92 35.92
N HIS A 643 20.70 -11.29 34.80
CA HIS A 643 21.84 -10.36 34.74
C HIS A 643 21.63 -9.17 35.69
N ASN A 644 22.52 -9.03 36.68
CA ASN A 644 22.64 -7.88 37.57
C ASN A 644 24.01 -7.19 37.34
N GLU A 645 24.26 -6.07 38.00
CA GLU A 645 25.51 -5.28 37.87
C GLU A 645 26.80 -6.05 38.29
N GLU A 646 26.68 -7.27 38.82
CA GLU A 646 27.80 -8.09 39.31
C GLU A 646 28.16 -9.27 38.38
N CYS A 647 27.55 -9.38 37.19
CA CYS A 647 27.82 -10.49 36.27
C CYS A 647 29.24 -10.42 35.68
N THR A 648 30.14 -11.27 36.18
CA THR A 648 31.56 -11.37 35.76
C THR A 648 31.84 -12.50 34.75
N ASP A 649 30.84 -13.32 34.40
CA ASP A 649 30.96 -14.50 33.52
C ASP A 649 30.75 -14.20 32.02
N LEU A 650 31.38 -13.13 31.52
CA LEU A 650 31.36 -12.72 30.10
C LEU A 650 32.49 -13.42 29.33
N VAL A 651 32.21 -14.61 28.76
CA VAL A 651 33.29 -15.49 28.28
C VAL A 651 33.43 -15.58 26.75
N THR A 652 32.41 -15.24 25.93
CA THR A 652 32.54 -15.37 24.46
C THR A 652 32.02 -14.18 23.66
N MET A 653 32.85 -13.72 22.72
CA MET A 653 32.50 -12.71 21.71
C MET A 653 31.82 -13.37 20.49
N GLU A 654 30.49 -13.41 20.47
CA GLU A 654 29.69 -13.94 19.35
C GLU A 654 29.25 -12.83 18.40
N LYS A 655 29.17 -13.11 17.09
CA LYS A 655 28.63 -12.14 16.11
C LYS A 655 27.14 -11.89 16.41
N ARG A 656 26.68 -10.65 16.36
CA ARG A 656 25.24 -10.30 16.45
C ARG A 656 24.50 -10.96 15.28
N ILE A 657 23.81 -12.07 15.55
CA ILE A 657 22.96 -12.80 14.60
C ILE A 657 21.47 -12.47 14.77
N GLN A 658 21.10 -11.96 15.94
CA GLN A 658 19.77 -11.51 16.30
C GLN A 658 19.85 -10.57 17.53
N PHE A 659 18.84 -9.72 17.70
CA PHE A 659 18.63 -8.92 18.91
C PHE A 659 17.92 -9.75 20.00
N PRO A 660 18.28 -9.56 21.28
CA PRO A 660 17.67 -10.26 22.39
C PRO A 660 16.21 -9.80 22.61
N ILE A 661 15.46 -10.54 23.43
CA ILE A 661 14.00 -10.37 23.54
C ILE A 661 13.59 -9.02 24.13
N GLU A 662 14.40 -8.45 25.02
CA GLU A 662 14.20 -7.14 25.63
C GLU A 662 14.25 -5.97 24.63
N MET A 663 14.71 -6.21 23.40
CA MET A 663 14.68 -5.25 22.29
C MET A 663 13.56 -5.54 21.28
N SER A 664 12.81 -6.62 21.47
CA SER A 664 11.75 -7.05 20.55
C SER A 664 10.43 -6.40 20.95
N MET A 665 9.86 -5.53 20.11
CA MET A 665 8.64 -4.79 20.45
C MET A 665 7.49 -5.66 21.00
N PRO A 666 7.15 -6.82 20.41
CA PRO A 666 6.12 -7.68 21.00
C PRO A 666 6.42 -8.06 22.45
N TRP A 667 7.67 -8.43 22.75
CA TRP A 667 8.07 -8.80 24.11
C TRP A 667 8.14 -7.59 25.04
N ILE A 668 8.62 -6.43 24.58
CA ILE A 668 8.62 -5.19 25.37
C ILE A 668 7.21 -4.87 25.87
N LEU A 669 6.21 -4.98 25.00
CA LEU A 669 4.81 -4.70 25.34
C LEU A 669 4.23 -5.79 26.28
N THR A 670 4.45 -7.08 25.97
CA THR A 670 3.96 -8.18 26.82
C THR A 670 4.62 -8.18 28.20
N GLU A 671 5.93 -7.99 28.27
CA GLU A 671 6.68 -7.96 29.53
C GLU A 671 6.21 -6.80 30.42
N HIS A 672 5.82 -5.67 29.81
CA HIS A 672 5.27 -4.54 30.55
C HIS A 672 4.02 -4.92 31.34
N ILE A 673 3.05 -5.59 30.69
CA ILE A 673 1.82 -6.10 31.36
C ILE A 673 2.17 -7.03 32.53
N LEU A 674 3.09 -7.97 32.29
CA LEU A 674 3.49 -8.96 33.30
C LEU A 674 4.20 -8.34 34.50
N LYS A 675 5.00 -7.29 34.28
CA LYS A 675 5.75 -6.59 35.33
C LYS A 675 4.89 -5.63 36.13
N THR A 676 4.07 -4.83 35.47
CA THR A 676 3.25 -3.82 36.15
C THR A 676 2.08 -4.45 36.89
N ARG A 677 1.65 -5.64 36.42
CA ARG A 677 0.48 -6.37 36.92
C ARG A 677 -0.79 -5.51 36.96
N ASP A 678 -0.92 -4.60 35.99
CA ASP A 678 -2.06 -3.70 35.92
C ASP A 678 -3.35 -4.47 35.62
N PRO A 679 -4.35 -4.47 36.52
CA PRO A 679 -5.62 -5.16 36.30
C PRO A 679 -6.43 -4.65 35.11
N SER A 680 -6.13 -3.46 34.59
CA SER A 680 -6.80 -2.92 33.40
C SER A 680 -6.32 -3.54 32.09
N LEU A 681 -5.23 -4.33 32.13
CA LEU A 681 -4.57 -4.93 30.97
C LEU A 681 -4.46 -6.46 31.06
N MET A 682 -4.92 -7.06 32.15
CA MET A 682 -5.14 -8.51 32.33
C MET A 682 -6.63 -8.82 32.21
#